data_AF-A0A328NXY9-F1
#
_entry.id   AF-A0A328NXY9-F1
#
_cell.length_a   1.000
_cell.length_b   1.000
_cell.length_c   1.000
_cell.angle_alpha   90.00
_cell.angle_beta   90.00
_cell.angle_gamma   90.00
#
_symmetry.space_group_name_H-M   'P 1'
#
loop_
_entity.id
_entity.type
_entity.pdbx_description
1 polymer ?
#
loop_
_entity_poly.entity_id
_entity_poly.type
_entity_poly.pdbx_seq_one_letter_code
_entity_poly.pdbx_strand_id
1 'polypeptide(L)'
;MKLECASAFVIAAVLAFASSDIHAQTTPTNEQGAFVLHKFARAIGKETYTIERKDGQLLLTSDFLFTDRGTPVPLKTEYRATDEAHPLSLTTRGHSSRSSELNDDFAIDATRAHVSLVRDGKKTLYPANDHTFLMDGYSPVAMQQMLMRYWLSQGHPGRIAAPPGNDIHIQPTSDLHIKLADRDVTLHGYQVSGLAWGSEALWMDDNNQLAALVTRDAEFDHFEAVREAYEPALGTFIQRAANDGLATLAQLAAQARQPIVKRLVVTHATLIDGTGAPAQSDVSVFMEDGRITRIAHAKDHASTKGYDIVDGHGKFLIPGLWDMHAHYEQVEWGPVYLASGITTVRDCGNIFDFITAVRDAIDQGRGIGPRILMAGVIDGTGPITLGAVVADTPEQAKAWVKRYKDVGARQIKIYSSMKPELVPVITAEAHRLGMTVTGHVPEGMTSEQVVKDGFDGINHIHFVARDLLHMERNKPLPPLDFTTPDATRQLALFREHHTVIDDTIVLFETQMHPQTTPLSAIEPGITHVAPELAAALDSPGVSAERAKRYDYLLATLRELHRQGLPIVAGTDQAIPGYSLHRELEIYVQAGFTPMEALMAATSVPARVMGLENEVGTLTVGKRADMVLLDADPLADIHNTRRIAKTIEAGAVYDPVPLWRSVGFRP
;
A
#
# COMPACT_ATOMS: atom_id res chain seq x y z
N MET A 1 -19.22 -8.00 -76.15
CA MET A 1 -20.25 -7.10 -75.63
C MET A 1 -19.73 -6.51 -74.32
N LYS A 2 -19.39 -5.21 -74.34
CA LYS A 2 -19.24 -4.21 -73.24
C LYS A 2 -18.54 -4.62 -71.92
N LEU A 3 -17.33 -4.09 -71.66
CA LEU A 3 -17.01 -2.86 -70.87
C LEU A 3 -17.17 -3.08 -69.34
N GLU A 4 -16.08 -3.15 -68.58
CA GLU A 4 -15.38 -2.05 -67.86
C GLU A 4 -15.83 -1.95 -66.39
N CYS A 5 -14.91 -2.18 -65.44
CA CYS A 5 -14.34 -1.12 -64.60
C CYS A 5 -13.35 -1.70 -63.57
N ALA A 6 -12.14 -1.17 -63.64
CA ALA A 6 -11.03 -1.44 -62.75
C ALA A 6 -11.12 -0.61 -61.46
N SER A 7 -10.53 -1.12 -60.37
CA SER A 7 -9.73 -0.34 -59.41
C SER A 7 -9.06 -1.30 -58.42
N ALA A 8 -7.81 -1.66 -58.71
CA ALA A 8 -6.91 -2.29 -57.75
C ALA A 8 -6.24 -1.18 -56.92
N PHE A 9 -6.51 -1.14 -55.62
CA PHE A 9 -5.73 -0.33 -54.69
C PHE A 9 -4.47 -1.11 -54.31
N VAL A 10 -3.32 -0.61 -54.77
CA VAL A 10 -1.99 -1.01 -54.30
C VAL A 10 -1.82 -0.45 -52.89
N ILE A 11 -1.76 -1.33 -51.88
CA ILE A 11 -1.31 -0.94 -50.54
C ILE A 11 0.22 -0.85 -50.60
N ALA A 12 0.73 0.37 -50.73
CA ALA A 12 2.13 0.67 -50.49
C ALA A 12 2.38 0.62 -48.97
N ALA A 13 3.08 -0.43 -48.53
CA ALA A 13 3.64 -0.49 -47.18
C ALA A 13 4.79 0.52 -47.09
N VAL A 14 4.51 1.71 -46.57
CA VAL A 14 5.56 2.64 -46.14
C VAL A 14 6.03 2.18 -44.77
N LEU A 15 7.14 1.44 -44.75
CA LEU A 15 7.99 1.28 -43.57
C LEU A 15 8.56 2.66 -43.23
N ALA A 16 7.92 3.36 -42.30
CA ALA A 16 8.52 4.51 -41.64
C ALA A 16 9.61 3.99 -40.69
N PHE A 17 10.81 3.82 -41.22
CA PHE A 17 12.01 3.88 -40.39
C PHE A 17 12.13 5.34 -39.92
N ALA A 18 11.64 5.62 -38.71
CA ALA A 18 12.08 6.80 -37.99
C ALA A 18 13.57 6.57 -37.67
N SER A 19 14.44 7.23 -38.43
CA SER A 19 15.84 7.39 -38.07
C SER A 19 15.89 8.10 -36.72
N SER A 20 16.23 7.36 -35.67
CA SER A 20 16.68 7.91 -34.42
C SER A 20 18.02 8.61 -34.68
N ASP A 21 17.97 9.89 -35.04
CA ASP A 21 19.13 10.76 -34.97
C ASP A 21 19.47 10.91 -33.48
N ILE A 22 20.41 10.07 -33.04
CA ILE A 22 21.06 10.18 -31.73
C ILE A 22 21.75 11.54 -31.71
N HIS A 23 21.07 12.54 -31.15
CA HIS A 23 21.71 13.74 -30.68
C HIS A 23 22.57 13.34 -29.48
N ALA A 24 23.82 13.00 -29.73
CA ALA A 24 24.85 13.02 -28.70
C ALA A 24 25.08 14.48 -28.28
N GLN A 25 24.15 15.04 -27.52
CA GLN A 25 24.30 16.35 -26.89
C GLN A 25 25.23 16.20 -25.69
N THR A 26 26.23 17.08 -25.63
CA THR A 26 27.17 17.15 -24.52
C THR A 26 26.45 17.62 -23.27
N THR A 27 26.34 16.77 -22.26
CA THR A 27 25.85 17.14 -20.92
C THR A 27 26.59 18.38 -20.41
N PRO A 28 25.90 19.36 -19.80
CA PRO A 28 26.53 20.57 -19.28
C PRO A 28 27.73 20.25 -18.38
N THR A 29 28.84 20.97 -18.54
CA THR A 29 30.07 20.75 -17.76
C THR A 29 29.87 20.97 -16.27
N ASN A 30 28.95 21.89 -15.92
CA ASN A 30 28.44 22.13 -14.58
C ASN A 30 26.92 22.28 -14.67
N GLU A 31 26.20 21.64 -13.76
CA GLU A 31 24.74 21.69 -13.64
C GLU A 31 24.38 21.92 -12.18
N GLN A 32 23.31 22.68 -11.95
CA GLN A 32 22.67 22.76 -10.64
C GLN A 32 21.16 22.76 -10.84
N GLY A 33 20.43 22.21 -9.89
CA GLY A 33 18.98 22.15 -9.97
C GLY A 33 18.33 21.91 -8.63
N ALA A 34 17.02 22.02 -8.63
CA ALA A 34 16.19 21.69 -7.49
C ALA A 34 14.94 20.92 -7.94
N PHE A 35 14.56 19.94 -7.13
CA PHE A 35 13.29 19.25 -7.20
C PHE A 35 12.45 19.70 -6.01
N VAL A 36 11.21 20.11 -6.27
CA VAL A 36 10.21 20.23 -5.21
C VAL A 36 9.69 18.83 -4.93
N LEU A 37 9.68 18.47 -3.64
CA LEU A 37 9.24 17.16 -3.18
C LEU A 37 7.82 17.26 -2.67
N HIS A 38 6.97 16.38 -3.15
CA HIS A 38 5.55 16.31 -2.82
C HIS A 38 5.21 14.94 -2.23
N LYS A 39 4.23 14.93 -1.33
CA LYS A 39 3.60 13.72 -0.80
C LYS A 39 2.11 13.91 -0.90
N PHE A 40 1.42 12.97 -1.54
CA PHE A 40 0.03 13.12 -1.97
C PHE A 40 -0.22 14.46 -2.72
N ALA A 41 0.64 14.80 -3.69
CA ALA A 41 0.59 16.04 -4.47
C ALA A 41 0.82 17.35 -3.68
N ARG A 42 1.15 17.29 -2.38
CA ARG A 42 1.42 18.46 -1.56
C ARG A 42 2.90 18.66 -1.37
N ALA A 43 3.40 19.87 -1.62
CA ALA A 43 4.80 20.21 -1.39
C ALA A 43 5.15 20.07 0.10
N ILE A 44 6.18 19.27 0.39
CA ILE A 44 6.65 18.94 1.75
C ILE A 44 8.14 19.21 1.93
N GLY A 45 8.86 19.53 0.86
CA GLY A 45 10.29 19.71 0.89
C GLY A 45 10.90 20.02 -0.45
N LYS A 46 12.23 19.95 -0.49
CA LYS A 46 13.00 20.10 -1.71
C LYS A 46 14.27 19.27 -1.65
N GLU A 47 14.74 18.88 -2.82
CA GLU A 47 16.10 18.44 -3.04
C GLU A 47 16.83 19.49 -3.87
N THR A 48 18.03 19.86 -3.47
CA THR A 48 18.93 20.70 -4.28
C THR A 48 20.20 19.93 -4.59
N TYR A 49 20.67 20.01 -5.83
CA TYR A 49 21.87 19.30 -6.24
C TYR A 49 22.78 20.14 -7.13
N THR A 50 24.05 19.75 -7.16
CA THR A 50 25.05 20.24 -8.13
C THR A 50 25.75 19.06 -8.78
N ILE A 51 26.14 19.19 -10.04
CA ILE A 51 27.00 18.29 -10.78
C ILE A 51 28.12 19.14 -11.36
N GLU A 52 29.36 18.86 -10.99
CA GLU A 52 30.53 19.60 -11.47
C GLU A 52 31.68 18.67 -11.85
N ARG A 53 32.61 19.16 -12.67
CA ARG A 53 33.89 18.48 -12.88
C ARG A 53 34.91 18.95 -11.84
N LYS A 54 35.33 18.04 -10.96
CA LYS A 54 36.37 18.27 -9.95
C LYS A 54 37.46 17.20 -10.07
N ASP A 55 38.71 17.64 -10.18
CA ASP A 55 39.88 16.76 -10.34
C ASP A 55 39.75 15.74 -11.49
N GLY A 56 39.10 16.16 -12.58
CA GLY A 56 38.85 15.31 -13.76
C GLY A 56 37.69 14.32 -13.63
N GLN A 57 37.05 14.25 -12.46
CA GLN A 57 35.89 13.40 -12.18
C GLN A 57 34.60 14.23 -12.20
N LEU A 58 33.49 13.58 -12.52
CA LEU A 58 32.15 14.09 -12.24
C LEU A 58 31.88 13.93 -10.74
N LEU A 59 31.44 15.02 -10.11
CA LEU A 59 31.01 15.07 -8.72
C LEU A 59 29.58 15.58 -8.66
N LEU A 60 28.66 14.73 -8.20
CA LEU A 60 27.33 15.14 -7.80
C LEU A 60 27.28 15.31 -6.28
N THR A 61 26.75 16.44 -5.82
CA THR A 61 26.34 16.61 -4.42
C THR A 61 24.85 16.93 -4.36
N SER A 62 24.14 16.32 -3.42
CA SER A 62 22.70 16.53 -3.21
C SER A 62 22.38 16.72 -1.72
N ASP A 63 21.50 17.68 -1.45
CA ASP A 63 20.86 17.93 -0.15
C ASP A 63 19.34 17.79 -0.33
N PHE A 64 18.81 16.66 0.13
CA PHE A 64 17.41 16.27 0.08
C PHE A 64 16.81 16.47 1.47
N LEU A 65 15.71 17.22 1.55
CA LEU A 65 15.01 17.44 2.80
C LEU A 65 13.52 17.66 2.56
N PHE A 66 12.71 16.83 3.20
CA PHE A 66 11.29 17.11 3.39
C PHE A 66 10.86 16.97 4.84
N THR A 67 9.62 17.36 5.12
CA THR A 67 8.98 17.19 6.43
C THR A 67 7.79 16.25 6.31
N ASP A 68 7.85 15.12 6.98
CA ASP A 68 6.76 14.16 7.08
C ASP A 68 5.98 14.37 8.37
N ARG A 69 4.77 14.92 8.25
CA ARG A 69 3.85 15.17 9.39
C ARG A 69 4.58 15.76 10.61
N GLY A 70 5.40 16.80 10.36
CA GLY A 70 6.19 17.52 11.37
C GLY A 70 7.59 16.95 11.65
N THR A 71 7.98 15.82 11.06
CA THR A 71 9.29 15.18 11.25
C THR A 71 10.18 15.43 10.04
N PRO A 72 11.38 16.03 10.20
CA PRO A 72 12.29 16.22 9.08
C PRO A 72 12.87 14.88 8.61
N VAL A 73 13.02 14.70 7.29
CA VAL A 73 13.61 13.53 6.63
C VAL A 73 14.77 14.01 5.76
N PRO A 74 15.99 14.14 6.31
CA PRO A 74 17.16 14.60 5.59
C PRO A 74 17.90 13.44 4.93
N LEU A 75 18.41 13.68 3.72
CA LEU A 75 19.34 12.80 3.04
C LEU A 75 20.39 13.62 2.29
N LYS A 76 21.66 13.32 2.52
CA LYS A 76 22.79 13.95 1.82
C LYS A 76 23.52 12.91 1.03
N THR A 77 23.85 13.25 -0.21
CA THR A 77 24.53 12.33 -1.12
C THR A 77 25.72 12.99 -1.80
N GLU A 78 26.82 12.24 -1.91
CA GLU A 78 27.95 12.53 -2.78
C GLU A 78 28.15 11.35 -3.74
N TYR A 79 28.08 11.60 -5.04
CA TYR A 79 28.32 10.60 -6.07
C TYR A 79 29.50 11.03 -6.96
N ARG A 80 30.42 10.10 -7.22
CA ARG A 80 31.60 10.32 -8.06
C ARG A 80 31.62 9.35 -9.21
N ALA A 81 32.01 9.85 -10.37
CA ALA A 81 32.18 9.07 -11.58
C ALA A 81 33.30 9.65 -12.45
N THR A 82 33.89 8.86 -13.35
CA THR A 82 34.82 9.42 -14.37
C THR A 82 34.05 10.22 -15.42
N ASP A 83 32.90 9.68 -15.81
CA ASP A 83 31.89 10.26 -16.71
C ASP A 83 30.53 9.59 -16.40
N GLU A 84 29.51 9.82 -17.22
CA GLU A 84 28.18 9.22 -17.00
C GLU A 84 28.15 7.69 -17.08
N ALA A 85 29.10 7.08 -17.78
CA ALA A 85 29.17 5.64 -18.03
C ALA A 85 29.99 4.87 -16.98
N HIS A 86 30.78 5.57 -16.16
CA HIS A 86 31.79 4.97 -15.29
C HIS A 86 31.64 5.43 -13.82
N PRO A 87 30.67 4.89 -13.06
CA PRO A 87 30.53 5.15 -11.62
C PRO A 87 31.78 4.76 -10.83
N LEU A 88 32.09 5.52 -9.78
CA LEU A 88 33.24 5.27 -8.89
C LEU A 88 32.81 5.05 -7.44
N SER A 89 32.03 5.98 -6.87
CA SER A 89 31.59 5.90 -5.48
C SER A 89 30.26 6.62 -5.24
N LEU A 90 29.53 6.17 -4.23
CA LEU A 90 28.32 6.81 -3.73
C LEU A 90 28.39 6.82 -2.20
N THR A 91 28.22 7.99 -1.59
CA THR A 91 28.13 8.17 -0.15
C THR A 91 26.79 8.78 0.19
N THR A 92 26.03 8.13 1.06
CA THR A 92 24.71 8.58 1.51
C THR A 92 24.69 8.72 3.03
N ARG A 93 24.13 9.82 3.54
CA ARG A 93 23.99 10.11 4.97
C ARG A 93 22.61 10.67 5.28
N GLY A 94 21.88 10.05 6.20
CA GLY A 94 20.55 10.51 6.58
C GLY A 94 19.72 9.43 7.25
N HIS A 95 18.41 9.57 7.17
CA HIS A 95 17.46 8.54 7.60
C HIS A 95 16.15 8.61 6.79
N SER A 96 15.39 7.52 6.78
CA SER A 96 14.07 7.47 6.16
C SER A 96 12.97 8.06 7.07
N SER A 97 11.74 8.18 6.55
CA SER A 97 10.53 8.50 7.33
C SER A 97 10.22 7.43 8.38
N ARG A 98 10.57 6.17 8.11
CA ARG A 98 10.54 5.05 9.08
C ARG A 98 11.72 5.02 10.05
N SER A 99 12.55 6.06 10.08
CA SER A 99 13.70 6.20 11.00
C SER A 99 14.82 5.17 10.83
N SER A 100 14.87 4.46 9.70
CA SER A 100 16.01 3.61 9.35
C SER A 100 17.20 4.51 8.96
N GLU A 101 18.38 4.25 9.55
CA GLU A 101 19.59 4.99 9.21
C GLU A 101 20.07 4.65 7.79
N LEU A 102 20.47 5.67 7.04
CA LEU A 102 20.96 5.55 5.67
C LEU A 102 22.40 6.08 5.64
N ASN A 103 23.33 5.26 6.14
CA ASN A 103 24.75 5.59 6.30
C ASN A 103 25.61 4.64 5.45
N ASP A 104 25.60 4.89 4.15
CA ASP A 104 26.20 3.99 3.17
C ASP A 104 27.39 4.59 2.47
N ASP A 105 28.42 3.78 2.29
CA ASP A 105 29.56 4.08 1.43
C ASP A 105 29.76 2.96 0.42
N PHE A 106 29.40 3.25 -0.83
CA PHE A 106 29.66 2.41 -1.98
C PHE A 106 30.95 2.83 -2.68
N ALA A 107 31.73 1.84 -3.12
CA ALA A 107 32.87 2.06 -4.01
C ALA A 107 33.00 0.90 -5.00
N ILE A 108 33.24 1.21 -6.27
CA ILE A 108 33.62 0.22 -7.28
C ILE A 108 35.15 0.06 -7.24
N ASP A 109 35.63 -1.18 -7.19
CA ASP A 109 37.07 -1.44 -7.22
C ASP A 109 37.69 -1.04 -8.57
N ALA A 110 38.99 -0.76 -8.58
CA ALA A 110 39.69 -0.32 -9.79
C ALA A 110 39.69 -1.37 -10.92
N THR A 111 39.42 -2.64 -10.61
CA THR A 111 39.28 -3.73 -11.58
C THR A 111 37.86 -3.89 -12.11
N ARG A 112 36.90 -3.14 -11.55
CA ARG A 112 35.44 -3.26 -11.73
C ARG A 112 34.89 -4.67 -11.49
N ALA A 113 35.54 -5.44 -10.63
CA ALA A 113 35.14 -6.81 -10.31
C ALA A 113 34.13 -6.85 -9.14
N HIS A 114 34.20 -5.88 -8.23
CA HIS A 114 33.32 -5.80 -7.07
C HIS A 114 32.87 -4.38 -6.76
N VAL A 115 31.67 -4.30 -6.15
CA VAL A 115 31.21 -3.15 -5.37
C VAL A 115 31.46 -3.46 -3.90
N SER A 116 32.09 -2.55 -3.17
CA SER A 116 32.11 -2.59 -1.72
C SER A 116 31.08 -1.64 -1.13
N LEU A 117 30.22 -2.15 -0.24
CA LEU A 117 29.31 -1.36 0.59
C LEU A 117 29.79 -1.40 2.03
N VAL A 118 30.00 -0.24 2.65
CA VAL A 118 30.11 -0.12 4.11
C VAL A 118 28.80 0.46 4.63
N ARG A 119 28.11 -0.32 5.47
CA ARG A 119 26.87 0.06 6.17
C ARG A 119 27.03 -0.32 7.64
N ASP A 120 26.76 0.61 8.56
CA ASP A 120 26.90 0.40 10.02
C ASP A 120 28.27 -0.14 10.44
N GLY A 121 29.33 0.33 9.77
CA GLY A 121 30.71 -0.12 9.99
C GLY A 121 31.04 -1.52 9.46
N LYS A 122 30.08 -2.22 8.85
CA LYS A 122 30.29 -3.53 8.22
C LYS A 122 30.53 -3.37 6.73
N LYS A 123 31.69 -3.84 6.26
CA LYS A 123 32.02 -3.91 4.83
C LYS A 123 31.51 -5.23 4.22
N THR A 124 30.73 -5.13 3.16
CA THR A 124 30.25 -6.25 2.34
C THR A 124 30.72 -6.06 0.89
N LEU A 125 31.07 -7.16 0.22
CA LEU A 125 31.48 -7.17 -1.18
C LEU A 125 30.41 -7.83 -2.03
N TYR A 126 30.05 -7.17 -3.13
CA TYR A 126 29.12 -7.68 -4.13
C TYR A 126 29.82 -7.79 -5.48
N PRO A 127 29.50 -8.80 -6.31
CA PRO A 127 29.99 -8.87 -7.67
C PRO A 127 29.58 -7.62 -8.47
N ALA A 128 30.50 -7.10 -9.28
CA ALA A 128 30.24 -6.05 -10.26
C ALA A 128 30.46 -6.58 -11.68
N ASN A 129 29.84 -5.92 -12.65
CA ASN A 129 30.00 -6.15 -14.08
C ASN A 129 29.98 -4.81 -14.83
N ASP A 130 30.08 -4.86 -16.16
CA ASP A 130 30.13 -3.66 -17.01
C ASP A 130 28.86 -2.80 -16.91
N HIS A 131 27.74 -3.40 -16.52
CA HIS A 131 26.43 -2.76 -16.31
C HIS A 131 26.09 -2.56 -14.82
N THR A 132 27.08 -2.36 -13.96
CA THR A 132 26.86 -2.06 -12.53
C THR A 132 26.75 -0.55 -12.26
N PHE A 133 25.71 -0.18 -11.53
CA PHE A 133 25.47 1.18 -11.02
C PHE A 133 25.40 1.19 -9.49
N LEU A 134 25.70 2.33 -8.87
CA LEU A 134 25.71 2.49 -7.41
C LEU A 134 24.43 3.18 -6.97
N MET A 135 23.50 2.42 -6.40
CA MET A 135 22.23 2.93 -5.87
C MET A 135 21.61 1.88 -4.94
N ASP A 136 20.90 2.33 -3.91
CA ASP A 136 20.05 1.48 -3.06
C ASP A 136 18.67 2.15 -2.89
N GLY A 137 17.63 1.35 -2.60
CA GLY A 137 16.23 1.68 -2.87
C GLY A 137 15.76 3.07 -2.42
N TYR A 138 16.24 3.57 -1.28
CA TYR A 138 16.00 4.95 -0.84
C TYR A 138 17.19 5.86 -1.17
N SER A 139 17.14 6.52 -2.33
CA SER A 139 18.17 7.44 -2.83
C SER A 139 17.57 8.80 -3.23
N PRO A 140 18.31 9.92 -3.13
CA PRO A 140 17.82 11.22 -3.59
C PRO A 140 17.53 11.22 -5.09
N VAL A 141 16.55 12.01 -5.53
CA VAL A 141 16.02 12.13 -6.90
C VAL A 141 17.11 12.45 -7.92
N ALA A 142 18.16 13.20 -7.52
CA ALA A 142 19.29 13.46 -8.40
C ALA A 142 20.09 12.18 -8.76
N MET A 143 20.04 11.13 -7.93
CA MET A 143 20.61 9.82 -8.27
C MET A 143 19.78 9.08 -9.31
N GLN A 144 18.44 9.17 -9.29
CA GLN A 144 17.58 8.66 -10.37
C GLN A 144 17.92 9.35 -11.69
N GLN A 145 18.21 10.66 -11.68
CA GLN A 145 18.72 11.35 -12.87
C GLN A 145 20.05 10.75 -13.36
N MET A 146 20.99 10.49 -12.45
CA MET A 146 22.29 9.88 -12.83
C MET A 146 22.14 8.44 -13.33
N LEU A 147 21.21 7.67 -12.77
CA LEU A 147 20.87 6.34 -13.27
C LEU A 147 20.36 6.38 -14.71
N MET A 148 19.46 7.33 -15.02
CA MET A 148 18.95 7.50 -16.38
C MET A 148 20.05 7.90 -17.36
N ARG A 149 20.91 8.84 -16.97
CA ARG A 149 22.09 9.23 -17.78
C ARG A 149 23.04 8.07 -18.00
N TYR A 150 23.30 7.29 -16.96
CA TYR A 150 24.08 6.06 -17.06
C TYR A 150 23.46 5.10 -18.07
N TRP A 151 22.17 4.79 -17.95
CA TRP A 151 21.47 3.88 -18.85
C TRP A 151 21.50 4.34 -20.33
N LEU A 152 21.28 5.64 -20.58
CA LEU A 152 21.39 6.25 -21.90
C LEU A 152 22.83 6.13 -22.44
N SER A 153 23.84 6.44 -21.61
CA SER A 153 25.26 6.38 -22.00
C SER A 153 25.76 4.96 -22.31
N GLN A 154 25.13 3.95 -21.70
CA GLN A 154 25.43 2.53 -21.88
C GLN A 154 24.68 1.90 -23.07
N GLY A 155 23.91 2.69 -23.83
CA GLY A 155 23.18 2.19 -25.00
C GLY A 155 21.95 1.35 -24.62
N HIS A 156 21.26 1.72 -23.53
CA HIS A 156 20.01 1.12 -23.09
C HIS A 156 20.11 -0.36 -22.69
N PRO A 157 21.00 -0.75 -21.75
CA PRO A 157 21.09 -2.13 -21.31
C PRO A 157 19.75 -2.60 -20.75
N GLY A 158 19.35 -3.84 -21.06
CA GLY A 158 18.09 -4.41 -20.57
C GLY A 158 18.07 -4.72 -19.07
N ARG A 159 19.23 -4.60 -18.41
CA ARG A 159 19.44 -4.90 -16.99
C ARG A 159 20.62 -4.07 -16.49
N ILE A 160 20.48 -3.45 -15.32
CA ILE A 160 21.56 -2.79 -14.58
C ILE A 160 21.68 -3.48 -13.23
N ALA A 161 22.88 -3.94 -12.87
CA ALA A 161 23.12 -4.50 -11.53
C ALA A 161 23.28 -3.35 -10.52
N ALA A 162 22.49 -3.35 -9.45
CA ALA A 162 22.53 -2.34 -8.38
C ALA A 162 22.57 -3.00 -6.98
N PRO A 163 23.68 -3.69 -6.64
CA PRO A 163 23.79 -4.36 -5.35
C PRO A 163 23.74 -3.35 -4.18
N PRO A 164 23.13 -3.69 -3.03
CA PRO A 164 22.61 -5.00 -2.64
C PRO A 164 21.21 -5.34 -3.19
N GLY A 165 20.56 -4.37 -3.84
CA GLY A 165 19.22 -4.50 -4.38
C GLY A 165 19.13 -5.47 -5.56
N ASN A 166 17.93 -5.57 -6.11
CA ASN A 166 17.70 -6.33 -7.32
C ASN A 166 18.27 -5.61 -8.54
N ASP A 167 18.25 -6.31 -9.67
CA ASP A 167 18.59 -5.66 -10.92
C ASP A 167 17.54 -4.62 -11.29
N ILE A 168 18.01 -3.47 -11.73
CA ILE A 168 17.16 -2.39 -12.23
C ILE A 168 16.81 -2.67 -13.68
N HIS A 169 15.53 -2.51 -14.01
CA HIS A 169 15.02 -2.56 -15.36
C HIS A 169 14.35 -1.22 -15.71
N ILE A 170 14.71 -0.68 -16.87
CA ILE A 170 14.20 0.59 -17.38
C ILE A 170 13.50 0.32 -18.71
N GLN A 171 12.22 0.69 -18.79
CA GLN A 171 11.39 0.51 -19.98
C GLN A 171 10.90 1.88 -20.48
N PRO A 172 11.17 2.25 -21.74
CA PRO A 172 10.58 3.44 -22.35
C PRO A 172 9.04 3.35 -22.39
N THR A 173 8.38 4.47 -22.13
CA THR A 173 6.93 4.65 -22.30
C THR A 173 6.66 5.75 -23.33
N SER A 174 5.39 6.03 -23.63
CA SER A 174 5.05 7.09 -24.58
C SER A 174 5.49 8.46 -24.07
N ASP A 175 5.96 9.31 -24.98
CA ASP A 175 6.26 10.70 -24.69
C ASP A 175 5.07 11.42 -24.03
N LEU A 176 5.39 12.44 -23.25
CA LEU A 176 4.44 13.32 -22.59
C LEU A 176 4.62 14.74 -23.11
N HIS A 177 3.59 15.25 -23.76
CA HIS A 177 3.55 16.65 -24.18
C HIS A 177 2.91 17.49 -23.08
N ILE A 178 3.65 18.45 -22.54
CA ILE A 178 3.16 19.38 -21.53
C ILE A 178 3.23 20.82 -22.04
N LYS A 179 2.28 21.62 -21.58
CA LYS A 179 2.24 23.06 -21.85
C LYS A 179 2.61 23.81 -20.58
N LEU A 180 3.75 24.49 -20.61
CA LEU A 180 4.18 25.42 -19.59
C LEU A 180 3.76 26.85 -19.97
N ALA A 181 3.85 27.78 -19.03
CA ALA A 181 3.41 29.16 -19.25
C ALA A 181 4.13 29.85 -20.44
N ASP A 182 5.36 29.45 -20.71
CA ASP A 182 6.29 30.07 -21.66
C ASP A 182 6.67 29.18 -22.85
N ARG A 183 6.37 27.88 -22.81
CA ARG A 183 6.78 26.91 -23.84
C ARG A 183 5.94 25.64 -23.83
N ASP A 184 5.89 24.96 -24.97
CA ASP A 184 5.45 23.58 -25.06
C ASP A 184 6.69 22.68 -24.99
N VAL A 185 6.64 21.60 -24.20
CA VAL A 185 7.76 20.69 -23.98
C VAL A 185 7.32 19.26 -24.26
N THR A 186 8.16 18.51 -24.96
CA THR A 186 8.04 17.06 -25.05
C THR A 186 9.00 16.45 -24.05
N LEU A 187 8.49 15.54 -23.22
CA LEU A 187 9.27 14.79 -22.26
C LEU A 187 9.22 13.30 -22.60
N HIS A 188 10.34 12.62 -22.45
CA HIS A 188 10.47 11.18 -22.71
C HIS A 188 10.14 10.40 -21.46
N GLY A 189 9.11 9.54 -21.53
CA GLY A 189 8.63 8.77 -20.40
C GLY A 189 9.34 7.42 -20.23
N TYR A 190 9.49 6.98 -18.99
CA TYR A 190 10.08 5.69 -18.64
C TYR A 190 9.42 5.11 -17.39
N GLN A 191 9.43 3.78 -17.30
CA GLN A 191 9.15 3.02 -16.09
C GLN A 191 10.44 2.39 -15.59
N VAL A 192 10.68 2.48 -14.28
CA VAL A 192 11.85 1.90 -13.61
C VAL A 192 11.40 0.95 -12.52
N SER A 193 11.91 -0.28 -12.53
CA SER A 193 11.62 -1.32 -11.53
C SER A 193 12.91 -1.91 -10.97
N GLY A 194 12.84 -2.51 -9.78
CA GLY A 194 14.00 -3.10 -9.07
C GLY A 194 14.68 -2.16 -8.06
N LEU A 195 14.27 -0.89 -8.00
CA LEU A 195 14.71 0.08 -6.99
C LEU A 195 13.76 0.14 -5.78
N ALA A 196 12.48 0.35 -6.08
CA ALA A 196 11.38 0.27 -5.13
C ALA A 196 10.46 -0.88 -5.53
N TRP A 197 9.65 -1.37 -4.59
CA TRP A 197 8.69 -2.42 -4.90
C TRP A 197 7.60 -1.90 -5.85
N GLY A 198 7.43 -2.58 -6.99
CA GLY A 198 6.61 -2.12 -8.10
C GLY A 198 7.44 -1.35 -9.13
N SER A 199 6.83 -0.37 -9.79
CA SER A 199 7.50 0.47 -10.78
C SER A 199 7.35 1.95 -10.48
N GLU A 200 8.42 2.72 -10.68
CA GLU A 200 8.47 4.19 -10.66
C GLU A 200 8.20 4.75 -12.06
N ALA A 201 7.54 5.90 -12.15
CA ALA A 201 7.32 6.61 -13.40
C ALA A 201 8.19 7.86 -13.45
N LEU A 202 8.90 8.08 -14.56
CA LEU A 202 9.82 9.20 -14.69
C LEU A 202 9.89 9.76 -16.09
N TRP A 203 10.18 11.06 -16.18
CA TRP A 203 10.21 11.81 -17.44
C TRP A 203 11.49 12.63 -17.58
N MET A 204 12.19 12.44 -18.70
CA MET A 204 13.42 13.16 -19.04
C MET A 204 13.13 14.20 -20.12
N ASP A 205 13.80 15.35 -20.08
CA ASP A 205 13.79 16.31 -21.21
C ASP A 205 14.90 16.02 -22.23
N ASP A 206 14.89 16.78 -23.33
CA ASP A 206 15.86 16.65 -24.43
C ASP A 206 17.32 16.85 -23.99
N ASN A 207 17.58 17.47 -22.83
CA ASN A 207 18.92 17.68 -22.29
C ASN A 207 19.33 16.57 -21.31
N ASN A 208 18.61 15.44 -21.29
CA ASN A 208 18.78 14.36 -20.31
C ASN A 208 18.69 14.86 -18.87
N GLN A 209 17.86 15.87 -18.59
CA GLN A 209 17.52 16.29 -17.24
C GLN A 209 16.21 15.66 -16.82
N LEU A 210 16.16 15.14 -15.59
CA LEU A 210 14.93 14.59 -15.02
C LEU A 210 13.96 15.75 -14.78
N ALA A 211 12.78 15.70 -15.41
CA ALA A 211 11.73 16.68 -15.24
C ALA A 211 10.83 16.34 -14.05
N ALA A 212 10.45 15.06 -13.92
CA ALA A 212 9.63 14.57 -12.82
C ALA A 212 9.86 13.08 -12.55
N LEU A 213 9.65 12.69 -11.30
CA LEU A 213 9.56 11.33 -10.77
C LEU A 213 8.25 11.21 -9.98
N VAL A 214 7.49 10.15 -10.24
CA VAL A 214 6.34 9.75 -9.42
C VAL A 214 6.62 8.34 -8.90
N THR A 215 6.69 8.23 -7.58
CA THR A 215 7.03 7.00 -6.87
C THR A 215 6.33 6.93 -5.51
N ARG A 216 6.85 6.13 -4.57
CA ARG A 216 6.40 6.01 -3.20
C ARG A 216 7.57 6.27 -2.26
N ASP A 217 7.28 6.83 -1.09
CA ASP A 217 8.29 7.01 -0.05
C ASP A 217 8.48 5.72 0.78
N ALA A 218 9.31 5.81 1.83
CA ALA A 218 9.57 4.65 2.70
C ALA A 218 8.34 4.21 3.53
N GLU A 219 7.30 5.03 3.64
CA GLU A 219 6.03 4.66 4.25
C GLU A 219 5.04 4.06 3.24
N PHE A 220 5.41 4.00 1.96
CA PHE A 220 4.58 3.62 0.80
C PHE A 220 3.59 4.69 0.37
N ASP A 221 3.64 5.88 0.96
CA ASP A 221 2.79 6.98 0.57
C ASP A 221 3.21 7.49 -0.82
N HIS A 222 2.23 7.93 -1.62
CA HIS A 222 2.50 8.56 -2.92
C HIS A 222 3.48 9.73 -2.76
N PHE A 223 4.58 9.67 -3.52
CA PHE A 223 5.67 10.64 -3.48
C PHE A 223 5.99 11.13 -4.88
N GLU A 224 6.06 12.43 -5.06
CA GLU A 224 6.43 13.05 -6.32
C GLU A 224 7.63 13.97 -6.14
N ALA A 225 8.52 13.98 -7.12
CA ALA A 225 9.60 14.95 -7.19
C ALA A 225 9.60 15.60 -8.55
N VAL A 226 9.35 16.90 -8.58
CA VAL A 226 9.24 17.65 -9.84
C VAL A 226 10.27 18.77 -9.84
N ARG A 227 11.07 18.84 -10.89
CA ARG A 227 12.03 19.94 -11.05
C ARG A 227 11.27 21.26 -11.10
N GLU A 228 11.75 22.29 -10.40
CA GLU A 228 11.03 23.56 -10.19
C GLU A 228 10.41 24.15 -11.48
N ALA A 229 11.13 24.08 -12.61
CA ALA A 229 10.64 24.58 -13.90
C ALA A 229 9.41 23.82 -14.46
N TYR A 230 9.17 22.59 -14.00
CA TYR A 230 8.06 21.73 -14.41
C TYR A 230 6.99 21.57 -13.33
N GLU A 231 7.18 22.13 -12.13
CA GLU A 231 6.25 21.98 -11.00
C GLU A 231 4.78 22.34 -11.33
N PRO A 232 4.49 23.39 -12.13
CA PRO A 232 3.12 23.70 -12.54
C PRO A 232 2.39 22.55 -13.27
N ALA A 233 3.12 21.57 -13.79
CA ALA A 233 2.59 20.39 -14.46
C ALA A 233 2.42 19.16 -13.54
N LEU A 234 2.64 19.26 -12.21
CA LEU A 234 2.55 18.16 -11.24
C LEU A 234 1.33 17.24 -11.46
N GLY A 235 0.14 17.82 -11.56
CA GLY A 235 -1.10 17.05 -11.76
C GLY A 235 -1.11 16.22 -13.06
N THR A 236 -0.39 16.67 -14.09
CA THR A 236 -0.24 15.90 -15.35
C THR A 236 0.64 14.68 -15.16
N PHE A 237 1.74 14.81 -14.39
CA PHE A 237 2.63 13.68 -14.08
C PHE A 237 1.92 12.63 -13.23
N ILE A 238 1.21 13.05 -12.17
CA ILE A 238 0.41 12.15 -11.32
C ILE A 238 -0.64 11.41 -12.15
N GLN A 239 -1.40 12.14 -12.98
CA GLN A 239 -2.42 11.54 -13.83
C GLN A 239 -1.83 10.53 -14.82
N ARG A 240 -0.66 10.84 -15.41
CA ARG A 240 0.00 9.91 -16.33
C ARG A 240 0.53 8.67 -15.60
N ALA A 241 1.18 8.83 -14.45
CA ALA A 241 1.64 7.71 -13.62
C ALA A 241 0.47 6.79 -13.22
N ALA A 242 -0.67 7.36 -12.82
CA ALA A 242 -1.87 6.59 -12.49
C ALA A 242 -2.37 5.78 -13.69
N ASN A 243 -2.39 6.36 -14.90
CA ASN A 243 -2.79 5.64 -16.13
C ASN A 243 -1.83 4.49 -16.46
N ASP A 244 -0.53 4.71 -16.32
CA ASP A 244 0.48 3.68 -16.54
C ASP A 244 0.34 2.55 -15.49
N GLY A 245 0.06 2.90 -14.23
CA GLY A 245 -0.27 1.93 -13.17
C GLY A 245 -1.51 1.09 -13.48
N LEU A 246 -2.57 1.68 -14.02
CA LEU A 246 -3.76 0.94 -14.46
C LEU A 246 -3.45 -0.02 -15.62
N ALA A 247 -2.52 0.33 -16.51
CA ALA A 247 -2.06 -0.58 -17.55
C ALA A 247 -1.31 -1.77 -16.95
N THR A 248 -0.45 -1.55 -15.94
CA THR A 248 0.19 -2.62 -15.17
C THR A 248 -0.83 -3.51 -14.46
N LEU A 249 -1.84 -2.93 -13.82
CA LEU A 249 -2.93 -3.68 -13.18
C LEU A 249 -3.65 -4.59 -14.18
N ALA A 250 -3.91 -4.10 -15.39
CA ALA A 250 -4.53 -4.88 -16.45
C ALA A 250 -3.63 -6.02 -16.94
N GLN A 251 -2.30 -5.81 -16.99
CA GLN A 251 -1.33 -6.87 -17.32
C GLN A 251 -1.28 -7.94 -16.24
N LEU A 252 -1.22 -7.55 -14.96
CA LEU A 252 -1.30 -8.48 -13.83
C LEU A 252 -2.60 -9.29 -13.88
N ALA A 253 -3.73 -8.64 -14.17
CA ALA A 253 -5.00 -9.31 -14.34
C ALA A 253 -4.99 -10.30 -15.51
N ALA A 254 -4.43 -9.94 -16.66
CA ALA A 254 -4.34 -10.84 -17.81
C ALA A 254 -3.52 -12.11 -17.52
N GLN A 255 -2.55 -12.03 -16.62
CA GLN A 255 -1.68 -13.15 -16.25
C GLN A 255 -2.25 -14.02 -15.12
N ALA A 256 -2.84 -13.40 -14.11
CA ALA A 256 -3.17 -14.06 -12.85
C ALA A 256 -4.68 -14.22 -12.59
N ARG A 257 -5.53 -13.45 -13.28
CA ARG A 257 -6.96 -13.49 -13.04
C ARG A 257 -7.56 -14.81 -13.53
N GLN A 258 -8.41 -15.39 -12.69
CA GLN A 258 -9.03 -16.67 -12.96
C GLN A 258 -10.39 -16.46 -13.63
N PRO A 259 -10.80 -17.34 -14.56
CA PRO A 259 -12.12 -17.26 -15.17
C PRO A 259 -13.18 -17.40 -14.08
N ILE A 260 -14.24 -16.60 -14.18
CA ILE A 260 -15.39 -16.73 -13.30
C ILE A 260 -16.15 -17.99 -13.70
N VAL A 261 -16.14 -18.98 -12.81
CA VAL A 261 -16.93 -20.19 -12.98
C VAL A 261 -18.38 -19.91 -12.58
N LYS A 262 -19.30 -20.18 -13.51
CA LYS A 262 -20.73 -19.96 -13.27
C LYS A 262 -21.32 -20.92 -12.25
N ARG A 263 -20.86 -22.16 -12.21
CA ARG A 263 -21.34 -23.21 -11.30
C ARG A 263 -20.15 -23.88 -10.66
N LEU A 264 -19.91 -23.56 -9.40
CA LEU A 264 -18.81 -24.09 -8.61
C LEU A 264 -19.35 -24.77 -7.36
N VAL A 265 -18.74 -25.87 -6.96
CA VAL A 265 -18.99 -26.50 -5.67
C VAL A 265 -17.67 -26.75 -4.95
N VAL A 266 -17.59 -26.35 -3.69
CA VAL A 266 -16.55 -26.80 -2.77
C VAL A 266 -17.10 -28.01 -2.03
N THR A 267 -16.56 -29.20 -2.24
CA THR A 267 -17.08 -30.45 -1.65
C THR A 267 -16.34 -30.87 -0.39
N HIS A 268 -17.03 -31.52 0.54
CA HIS A 268 -16.43 -32.24 1.68
C HIS A 268 -15.54 -31.40 2.63
N ALA A 269 -15.78 -30.09 2.70
CA ALA A 269 -15.02 -29.21 3.59
C ALA A 269 -15.59 -29.22 5.01
N THR A 270 -14.76 -28.85 5.99
CA THR A 270 -15.26 -28.39 7.29
C THR A 270 -15.66 -26.92 7.15
N LEU A 271 -16.96 -26.63 7.22
CA LEU A 271 -17.51 -25.28 7.08
C LEU A 271 -17.44 -24.52 8.41
N ILE A 272 -16.80 -23.36 8.39
CA ILE A 272 -16.85 -22.34 9.44
C ILE A 272 -17.50 -21.14 8.78
N ASP A 273 -18.80 -20.92 8.99
CA ASP A 273 -19.59 -20.00 8.18
C ASP A 273 -19.44 -18.51 8.55
N GLY A 274 -18.69 -18.20 9.62
CA GLY A 274 -18.48 -16.84 10.12
C GLY A 274 -19.65 -16.25 10.93
N THR A 275 -20.70 -17.04 11.22
CA THR A 275 -21.85 -16.60 12.03
C THR A 275 -21.60 -16.71 13.53
N GLY A 276 -20.51 -17.37 13.94
CA GLY A 276 -20.26 -17.78 15.31
C GLY A 276 -20.83 -19.16 15.66
N ALA A 277 -21.56 -19.79 14.74
CA ALA A 277 -22.01 -21.18 14.91
C ALA A 277 -20.83 -22.16 14.93
N PRO A 278 -20.97 -23.33 15.60
CA PRO A 278 -19.95 -24.37 15.57
C PRO A 278 -19.63 -24.83 14.14
N ALA A 279 -18.36 -25.21 13.91
CA ALA A 279 -17.91 -25.75 12.64
C ALA A 279 -18.70 -27.02 12.25
N GLN A 280 -18.98 -27.17 10.96
CA GLN A 280 -19.79 -28.26 10.42
C GLN A 280 -18.92 -29.11 9.49
N SER A 281 -18.67 -30.37 9.86
CA SER A 281 -17.84 -31.27 9.06
C SER A 281 -18.58 -31.83 7.84
N ASP A 282 -17.81 -32.15 6.80
CA ASP A 282 -18.27 -32.82 5.58
C ASP A 282 -19.47 -32.12 4.92
N VAL A 283 -19.25 -30.84 4.61
CA VAL A 283 -20.22 -29.94 3.99
C VAL A 283 -19.77 -29.62 2.56
N SER A 284 -20.74 -29.59 1.64
CA SER A 284 -20.56 -29.10 0.28
C SER A 284 -21.29 -27.78 0.08
N VAL A 285 -20.57 -26.76 -0.36
CA VAL A 285 -21.11 -25.41 -0.62
C VAL A 285 -21.19 -25.20 -2.14
N PHE A 286 -22.41 -25.06 -2.63
CA PHE A 286 -22.71 -24.82 -4.04
C PHE A 286 -22.92 -23.34 -4.28
N MET A 287 -22.36 -22.86 -5.37
CA MET A 287 -22.58 -21.50 -5.84
C MET A 287 -22.95 -21.47 -7.32
N GLU A 288 -23.82 -20.53 -7.66
CA GLU A 288 -24.17 -20.20 -9.04
C GLU A 288 -24.08 -18.68 -9.23
N ASP A 289 -23.47 -18.26 -10.35
CA ASP A 289 -23.30 -16.85 -10.74
C ASP A 289 -22.77 -15.97 -9.60
N GLY A 290 -21.74 -16.48 -8.90
CA GLY A 290 -21.07 -15.78 -7.81
C GLY A 290 -21.82 -15.79 -6.47
N ARG A 291 -22.95 -16.47 -6.33
CA ARG A 291 -23.74 -16.54 -5.09
C ARG A 291 -23.89 -17.95 -4.56
N ILE A 292 -23.91 -18.09 -3.24
CA ILE A 292 -24.15 -19.36 -2.56
C ILE A 292 -25.62 -19.74 -2.77
N THR A 293 -25.88 -20.84 -3.44
CA THR A 293 -27.25 -21.30 -3.74
C THR A 293 -27.71 -22.43 -2.83
N ARG A 294 -26.75 -23.23 -2.33
CA ARG A 294 -27.07 -24.38 -1.49
C ARG A 294 -25.87 -24.76 -0.62
N ILE A 295 -26.16 -25.13 0.62
CA ILE A 295 -25.23 -25.80 1.52
C ILE A 295 -25.81 -27.18 1.78
N ALA A 296 -25.06 -28.24 1.48
CA ALA A 296 -25.51 -29.62 1.61
C ALA A 296 -24.57 -30.39 2.54
N HIS A 297 -25.15 -31.17 3.45
CA HIS A 297 -24.39 -32.06 4.30
C HIS A 297 -24.17 -33.41 3.61
N ALA A 298 -23.16 -34.16 4.03
CA ALA A 298 -22.84 -35.50 3.52
C ALA A 298 -24.07 -36.41 3.33
N LYS A 299 -25.00 -36.38 4.29
CA LYS A 299 -26.24 -37.18 4.29
C LYS A 299 -27.25 -36.80 3.19
N ASP A 300 -27.14 -35.61 2.60
CA ASP A 300 -28.12 -35.08 1.66
C ASP A 300 -27.87 -35.53 0.21
N HIS A 301 -26.81 -36.32 -0.04
CA HIS A 301 -26.41 -36.89 -1.34
C HIS A 301 -26.67 -35.93 -2.53
N ALA A 302 -26.05 -34.75 -2.49
CA ALA A 302 -26.22 -33.74 -3.53
C ALA A 302 -25.41 -34.07 -4.80
N SER A 303 -26.07 -34.09 -5.96
CA SER A 303 -25.40 -34.25 -7.25
C SER A 303 -24.52 -33.03 -7.55
N THR A 304 -23.25 -33.27 -7.87
CA THR A 304 -22.29 -32.25 -8.33
C THR A 304 -22.21 -32.17 -9.86
N LYS A 305 -23.05 -32.92 -10.59
CA LYS A 305 -23.06 -32.92 -12.06
C LYS A 305 -23.26 -31.51 -12.61
N GLY A 306 -22.31 -31.05 -13.42
CA GLY A 306 -22.35 -29.74 -14.08
C GLY A 306 -21.82 -28.57 -13.24
N TYR A 307 -21.20 -28.84 -12.10
CA TYR A 307 -20.39 -27.89 -11.35
C TYR A 307 -18.91 -28.20 -11.56
N ASP A 308 -18.08 -27.15 -11.60
CA ASP A 308 -16.66 -27.33 -11.37
C ASP A 308 -16.45 -27.62 -9.89
N ILE A 309 -15.49 -28.50 -9.59
CA ILE A 309 -15.32 -29.07 -8.25
C ILE A 309 -14.00 -28.57 -7.66
N VAL A 310 -14.10 -27.98 -6.48
CA VAL A 310 -12.96 -27.77 -5.58
C VAL A 310 -13.08 -28.77 -4.44
N ASP A 311 -12.09 -29.66 -4.32
CA ASP A 311 -12.08 -30.64 -3.23
C ASP A 311 -11.63 -30.00 -1.91
N GLY A 312 -12.52 -30.02 -0.93
CA GLY A 312 -12.32 -29.53 0.42
C GLY A 312 -12.05 -30.64 1.43
N HIS A 313 -11.88 -31.90 1.02
CA HIS A 313 -11.63 -33.00 1.95
C HIS A 313 -10.39 -32.72 2.84
N GLY A 314 -10.59 -32.75 4.16
CA GLY A 314 -9.55 -32.45 5.14
C GLY A 314 -9.16 -30.97 5.23
N LYS A 315 -9.93 -30.07 4.60
CA LYS A 315 -9.70 -28.62 4.57
C LYS A 315 -10.85 -27.88 5.26
N PHE A 316 -10.62 -26.59 5.51
CA PHE A 316 -11.53 -25.72 6.25
C PHE A 316 -11.99 -24.57 5.37
N LEU A 317 -13.29 -24.39 5.21
CA LEU A 317 -13.87 -23.34 4.38
C LEU A 317 -14.39 -22.22 5.28
N ILE A 318 -13.83 -21.02 5.12
CA ILE A 318 -14.18 -19.80 5.86
C ILE A 318 -14.70 -18.71 4.90
N PRO A 319 -15.41 -17.66 5.37
CA PRO A 319 -15.72 -16.50 4.54
C PRO A 319 -14.44 -15.80 4.06
N GLY A 320 -14.52 -15.16 2.90
CA GLY A 320 -13.46 -14.27 2.41
C GLY A 320 -13.09 -13.23 3.47
N LEU A 321 -11.79 -13.06 3.72
CA LEU A 321 -11.29 -12.16 4.74
C LEU A 321 -11.42 -10.69 4.31
N TRP A 322 -11.53 -9.82 5.31
CA TRP A 322 -11.61 -8.37 5.19
C TRP A 322 -10.45 -7.72 5.92
N ASP A 323 -9.76 -6.82 5.24
CA ASP A 323 -8.83 -5.88 5.86
C ASP A 323 -9.52 -4.51 5.97
N MET A 324 -9.88 -4.10 7.17
CA MET A 324 -10.62 -2.86 7.40
C MET A 324 -9.75 -1.61 7.47
N HIS A 325 -8.44 -1.73 7.39
CA HIS A 325 -7.57 -0.56 7.34
C HIS A 325 -6.44 -0.80 6.37
N ALA A 326 -6.75 -0.69 5.08
CA ALA A 326 -5.75 -0.73 4.02
C ALA A 326 -5.39 0.70 3.57
N HIS A 327 -4.19 0.83 3.04
CA HIS A 327 -3.76 1.98 2.24
C HIS A 327 -3.34 1.42 0.89
N TYR A 328 -4.26 1.30 -0.07
CA TYR A 328 -4.00 0.63 -1.34
C TYR A 328 -3.17 1.55 -2.25
N GLU A 329 -1.90 1.77 -1.92
CA GLU A 329 -1.06 2.81 -2.54
C GLU A 329 -0.51 2.41 -3.92
N GLN A 330 -0.58 1.12 -4.29
CA GLN A 330 -0.09 0.64 -5.58
C GLN A 330 -0.81 -0.62 -6.06
N VAL A 331 -0.74 -0.88 -7.37
CA VAL A 331 -1.54 -1.91 -8.05
C VAL A 331 -1.12 -3.34 -7.70
N GLU A 332 0.13 -3.56 -7.29
CA GLU A 332 0.67 -4.84 -6.87
C GLU A 332 0.01 -5.37 -5.58
N TRP A 333 -0.67 -4.54 -4.80
CA TRP A 333 -1.39 -4.98 -3.60
C TRP A 333 -2.56 -5.91 -3.93
N GLY A 334 -3.13 -5.81 -5.13
CA GLY A 334 -4.29 -6.59 -5.55
C GLY A 334 -4.06 -8.10 -5.51
N PRO A 335 -3.06 -8.61 -6.26
CA PRO A 335 -2.66 -10.01 -6.18
C PRO A 335 -2.28 -10.45 -4.76
N VAL A 336 -1.57 -9.61 -3.99
CA VAL A 336 -1.15 -9.90 -2.62
C VAL A 336 -2.35 -10.18 -1.70
N TYR A 337 -3.36 -9.31 -1.73
CA TYR A 337 -4.55 -9.50 -0.90
C TYR A 337 -5.28 -10.79 -1.23
N LEU A 338 -5.48 -11.08 -2.52
CA LEU A 338 -6.13 -12.33 -2.94
C LEU A 338 -5.30 -13.57 -2.55
N ALA A 339 -3.97 -13.49 -2.62
CA ALA A 339 -3.08 -14.58 -2.20
C ALA A 339 -3.17 -14.85 -0.69
N SER A 340 -3.45 -13.80 0.10
CA SER A 340 -3.72 -13.84 1.54
C SER A 340 -5.18 -14.12 1.92
N GLY A 341 -6.05 -14.50 0.97
CA GLY A 341 -7.44 -14.82 1.29
C GLY A 341 -8.31 -13.59 1.58
N ILE A 342 -7.78 -12.40 1.34
CA ILE A 342 -8.46 -11.13 1.54
C ILE A 342 -9.23 -10.82 0.27
N THR A 343 -10.56 -10.76 0.40
CA THR A 343 -11.50 -10.56 -0.71
C THR A 343 -12.17 -9.19 -0.67
N THR A 344 -12.01 -8.46 0.43
CA THR A 344 -12.48 -7.07 0.57
C THR A 344 -11.48 -6.28 1.40
N VAL A 345 -11.22 -5.05 1.00
CA VAL A 345 -10.41 -4.10 1.77
C VAL A 345 -11.20 -2.81 1.95
N ARG A 346 -11.01 -2.12 3.08
CA ARG A 346 -11.42 -0.73 3.25
C ARG A 346 -10.18 0.15 3.13
N ASP A 347 -10.09 0.89 2.04
CA ASP A 347 -9.07 1.91 1.84
C ASP A 347 -9.37 3.11 2.74
N CYS A 348 -8.43 3.42 3.62
CA CYS A 348 -8.53 4.41 4.70
C CYS A 348 -7.72 5.67 4.41
N GLY A 349 -7.49 6.01 3.14
CA GLY A 349 -6.87 7.27 2.74
C GLY A 349 -5.87 7.08 1.63
N ASN A 350 -6.09 7.81 0.53
CA ASN A 350 -5.34 7.67 -0.70
C ASN A 350 -5.56 8.91 -1.58
N ILE A 351 -4.87 9.00 -2.72
CA ILE A 351 -5.20 9.98 -3.75
C ILE A 351 -6.56 9.61 -4.38
N PHE A 352 -7.52 10.53 -4.28
CA PHE A 352 -8.91 10.32 -4.72
C PHE A 352 -9.03 9.74 -6.13
N ASP A 353 -8.36 10.32 -7.12
CA ASP A 353 -8.48 9.89 -8.52
C ASP A 353 -7.80 8.54 -8.77
N PHE A 354 -6.71 8.22 -8.05
CA PHE A 354 -6.03 6.94 -8.16
C PHE A 354 -6.90 5.80 -7.62
N ILE A 355 -7.34 5.90 -6.37
CA ILE A 355 -8.09 4.81 -5.71
C ILE A 355 -9.43 4.55 -6.38
N THR A 356 -10.12 5.60 -6.85
CA THR A 356 -11.37 5.46 -7.61
C THR A 356 -11.13 4.72 -8.92
N ALA A 357 -10.07 5.04 -9.66
CA ALA A 357 -9.76 4.38 -10.91
C ALA A 357 -9.34 2.91 -10.73
N VAL A 358 -8.56 2.60 -9.69
CA VAL A 358 -8.17 1.22 -9.34
C VAL A 358 -9.40 0.38 -8.98
N ARG A 359 -10.26 0.88 -8.08
CA ARG A 359 -11.51 0.21 -7.72
C ARG A 359 -12.37 -0.05 -8.96
N ASP A 360 -12.62 0.97 -9.76
CA ASP A 360 -13.48 0.84 -10.93
C ASP A 360 -12.90 -0.13 -11.97
N ALA A 361 -11.56 -0.20 -12.10
CA ALA A 361 -10.91 -1.21 -12.93
C ALA A 361 -11.13 -2.63 -12.40
N ILE A 362 -11.01 -2.86 -11.08
CA ILE A 362 -11.27 -4.16 -10.46
C ILE A 362 -12.76 -4.54 -10.62
N ASP A 363 -13.68 -3.65 -10.27
CA ASP A 363 -15.13 -3.90 -10.32
C ASP A 363 -15.62 -4.20 -11.74
N GLN A 364 -15.04 -3.55 -12.75
CA GLN A 364 -15.34 -3.80 -14.17
C GLN A 364 -14.60 -5.00 -14.74
N GLY A 365 -13.78 -5.68 -13.94
CA GLY A 365 -13.00 -6.83 -14.37
C GLY A 365 -11.86 -6.50 -15.34
N ARG A 366 -11.38 -5.26 -15.35
CA ARG A 366 -10.18 -4.82 -16.06
C ARG A 366 -8.92 -4.90 -15.17
N GLY A 367 -9.08 -5.15 -13.88
CA GLY A 367 -7.99 -5.34 -12.92
C GLY A 367 -8.13 -6.64 -12.11
N ILE A 368 -7.19 -6.84 -11.19
CA ILE A 368 -7.15 -7.97 -10.25
C ILE A 368 -6.92 -7.43 -8.84
N GLY A 369 -7.72 -7.91 -7.89
CA GLY A 369 -7.62 -7.50 -6.49
C GLY A 369 -8.94 -7.76 -5.76
N PRO A 370 -8.96 -7.51 -4.45
CA PRO A 370 -10.17 -7.59 -3.64
C PRO A 370 -11.16 -6.49 -4.02
N ARG A 371 -12.42 -6.63 -3.58
CA ARG A 371 -13.36 -5.51 -3.56
C ARG A 371 -12.78 -4.37 -2.70
N ILE A 372 -12.82 -3.14 -3.21
CA ILE A 372 -12.36 -1.96 -2.46
C ILE A 372 -13.56 -1.16 -1.97
N LEU A 373 -13.68 -1.02 -0.65
CA LEU A 373 -14.55 -0.05 0.00
C LEU A 373 -13.72 1.21 0.30
N MET A 374 -14.26 2.39 0.01
CA MET A 374 -13.55 3.64 0.28
C MET A 374 -14.07 4.29 1.57
N ALA A 375 -13.14 4.60 2.48
CA ALA A 375 -13.30 5.59 3.53
C ALA A 375 -12.60 6.88 3.09
N GLY A 376 -13.39 7.84 2.59
CA GLY A 376 -12.84 9.06 1.99
C GLY A 376 -12.11 9.93 3.01
N VAL A 377 -10.80 10.07 2.88
CA VAL A 377 -9.99 10.87 3.82
C VAL A 377 -10.23 12.37 3.61
N ILE A 378 -10.37 13.11 4.71
CA ILE A 378 -10.42 14.57 4.76
C ILE A 378 -9.56 15.03 5.93
N ASP A 379 -8.64 15.96 5.66
CA ASP A 379 -7.76 16.57 6.66
C ASP A 379 -7.89 18.11 6.67
N GLY A 380 -7.38 18.76 7.71
CA GLY A 380 -7.21 20.21 7.74
C GLY A 380 -5.79 20.64 7.36
N THR A 381 -5.56 21.93 7.13
CA THR A 381 -4.18 22.42 6.97
C THR A 381 -3.51 22.66 8.32
N GLY A 382 -2.25 22.22 8.43
CA GLY A 382 -1.50 22.24 9.67
C GLY A 382 -0.12 21.58 9.57
N PRO A 383 0.64 21.55 10.68
CA PRO A 383 2.00 21.01 10.73
C PRO A 383 2.08 19.50 10.46
N ILE A 384 1.02 18.76 10.78
CA ILE A 384 0.97 17.29 10.66
C ILE A 384 -0.01 16.82 9.58
N THR A 385 -0.38 17.70 8.65
CA THR A 385 -1.35 17.39 7.59
C THR A 385 -0.83 16.29 6.68
N LEU A 386 -1.69 15.34 6.34
CA LEU A 386 -1.39 14.25 5.40
C LEU A 386 -1.18 14.77 3.98
N GLY A 387 -2.15 15.54 3.46
CA GLY A 387 -2.05 16.22 2.16
C GLY A 387 -2.98 15.71 1.06
N ALA A 388 -3.55 14.50 1.18
CA ALA A 388 -4.37 13.88 0.13
C ALA A 388 -5.63 14.68 -0.25
N VAL A 389 -6.40 15.12 0.76
CA VAL A 389 -7.58 15.97 0.61
C VAL A 389 -7.66 16.90 1.80
N VAL A 390 -7.67 18.22 1.55
CA VAL A 390 -7.73 19.24 2.60
C VAL A 390 -9.03 20.04 2.55
N ALA A 391 -9.57 20.35 3.73
CA ALA A 391 -10.71 21.23 3.93
C ALA A 391 -10.52 22.09 5.18
N ASP A 392 -10.64 23.41 5.00
CA ASP A 392 -10.46 24.40 6.06
C ASP A 392 -11.71 25.21 6.36
N THR A 393 -12.79 25.00 5.60
CA THR A 393 -14.09 25.64 5.79
C THR A 393 -15.22 24.60 5.76
N PRO A 394 -16.39 24.91 6.36
CA PRO A 394 -17.57 24.06 6.29
C PRO A 394 -18.00 23.72 4.85
N GLU A 395 -17.89 24.66 3.91
CA GLU A 395 -18.28 24.48 2.52
C GLU A 395 -17.36 23.49 1.80
N GLN A 396 -16.04 23.61 2.02
CA GLN A 396 -15.05 22.68 1.47
C GLN A 396 -15.25 21.28 2.03
N ALA A 397 -15.44 21.17 3.35
CA ALA A 397 -15.67 19.91 4.03
C ALA A 397 -16.90 19.19 3.47
N LYS A 398 -18.05 19.89 3.38
CA LYS A 398 -19.28 19.33 2.81
C LYS A 398 -19.14 18.94 1.34
N ALA A 399 -18.44 19.75 0.54
CA ALA A 399 -18.18 19.45 -0.86
C ALA A 399 -17.39 18.15 -1.03
N TRP A 400 -16.38 17.91 -0.19
CA TRP A 400 -15.62 16.67 -0.19
C TRP A 400 -16.44 15.46 0.27
N VAL A 401 -17.22 15.58 1.34
CA VAL A 401 -18.13 14.51 1.77
C VAL A 401 -19.08 14.13 0.62
N LYS A 402 -19.68 15.12 -0.05
CA LYS A 402 -20.53 14.88 -1.21
C LYS A 402 -19.76 14.22 -2.36
N ARG A 403 -18.55 14.67 -2.68
CA ARG A 403 -17.75 14.09 -3.76
C ARG A 403 -17.42 12.62 -3.50
N TYR A 404 -17.05 12.25 -2.28
CA TYR A 404 -16.86 10.86 -1.89
C TYR A 404 -18.16 10.05 -1.98
N LYS A 405 -19.30 10.62 -1.55
CA LYS A 405 -20.62 9.99 -1.72
C LYS A 405 -20.94 9.72 -3.20
N ASP A 406 -20.69 10.69 -4.07
CA ASP A 406 -21.01 10.62 -5.50
C ASP A 406 -20.26 9.48 -6.20
N VAL A 407 -19.06 9.14 -5.73
CA VAL A 407 -18.30 7.97 -6.22
C VAL A 407 -18.59 6.68 -5.45
N GLY A 408 -19.57 6.66 -4.55
CA GLY A 408 -20.01 5.45 -3.85
C GLY A 408 -19.24 5.10 -2.57
N ALA A 409 -18.44 6.01 -2.02
CA ALA A 409 -17.86 5.82 -0.69
C ALA A 409 -18.97 5.66 0.36
N ARG A 410 -18.71 4.83 1.37
CA ARG A 410 -19.66 4.53 2.46
C ARG A 410 -19.29 5.18 3.78
N GLN A 411 -18.08 5.71 3.86
CA GLN A 411 -17.52 6.28 5.07
C GLN A 411 -16.60 7.46 4.73
N ILE A 412 -16.44 8.38 5.68
CA ILE A 412 -15.42 9.43 5.66
C ILE A 412 -14.41 9.15 6.76
N LYS A 413 -13.11 9.27 6.45
CA LYS A 413 -12.03 9.25 7.45
C LYS A 413 -11.60 10.68 7.75
N ILE A 414 -11.71 11.11 8.99
CA ILE A 414 -11.15 12.40 9.44
C ILE A 414 -9.72 12.19 9.93
N TYR A 415 -8.79 13.04 9.51
CA TYR A 415 -7.38 12.93 9.85
C TYR A 415 -6.92 13.97 10.90
N SER A 416 -5.67 13.83 11.37
CA SER A 416 -5.19 14.47 12.60
C SER A 416 -5.15 16.00 12.59
N SER A 417 -5.00 16.65 11.42
CA SER A 417 -4.93 18.13 11.34
C SER A 417 -6.30 18.77 11.13
N MET A 418 -7.39 17.99 11.14
CA MET A 418 -8.74 18.54 11.04
C MET A 418 -9.03 19.49 12.20
N LYS A 419 -9.61 20.65 11.88
CA LYS A 419 -10.00 21.63 12.90
C LYS A 419 -11.18 21.09 13.71
N PRO A 420 -11.15 21.14 15.06
CA PRO A 420 -12.22 20.60 15.90
C PRO A 420 -13.61 21.09 15.53
N GLU A 421 -13.77 22.36 15.15
CA GLU A 421 -15.05 22.95 14.75
C GLU A 421 -15.64 22.38 13.45
N LEU A 422 -14.83 21.71 12.62
CA LEU A 422 -15.29 21.08 11.37
C LEU A 422 -15.70 19.61 11.56
N VAL A 423 -15.30 18.96 12.65
CA VAL A 423 -15.69 17.58 12.96
C VAL A 423 -17.22 17.40 12.97
N PRO A 424 -18.00 18.16 13.77
CA PRO A 424 -19.46 18.04 13.75
C PRO A 424 -20.11 18.45 12.42
N VAL A 425 -19.41 19.25 11.59
CA VAL A 425 -19.88 19.62 10.24
C VAL A 425 -19.78 18.43 9.29
N ILE A 426 -18.64 17.73 9.32
CA ILE A 426 -18.37 16.57 8.47
C ILE A 426 -19.28 15.42 8.87
N THR A 427 -19.40 15.11 10.17
CA THR A 427 -20.24 14.02 10.67
C THR A 427 -21.70 14.24 10.32
N ALA A 428 -22.24 15.44 10.57
CA ALA A 428 -23.61 15.77 10.22
C ALA A 428 -23.89 15.63 8.71
N GLU A 429 -22.97 16.07 7.84
CA GLU A 429 -23.16 15.93 6.38
C GLU A 429 -23.02 14.47 5.92
N ALA A 430 -22.08 13.73 6.46
CA ALA A 430 -21.88 12.31 6.16
C ALA A 430 -23.13 11.51 6.55
N HIS A 431 -23.64 11.68 7.77
CA HIS A 431 -24.85 11.03 8.25
C HIS A 431 -26.08 11.44 7.43
N ARG A 432 -26.21 12.72 7.05
CA ARG A 432 -27.28 13.20 6.14
C ARG A 432 -27.26 12.49 4.78
N LEU A 433 -26.08 12.10 4.30
CA LEU A 433 -25.88 11.36 3.05
C LEU A 433 -25.87 9.83 3.25
N GLY A 434 -26.16 9.34 4.47
CA GLY A 434 -26.17 7.92 4.82
C GLY A 434 -24.79 7.27 4.77
N MET A 435 -23.75 8.02 5.10
CA MET A 435 -22.38 7.53 5.29
C MET A 435 -22.06 7.52 6.79
N THR A 436 -21.07 6.72 7.19
CA THR A 436 -20.49 6.77 8.54
C THR A 436 -19.23 7.64 8.57
N VAL A 437 -18.74 7.97 9.76
CA VAL A 437 -17.46 8.66 9.97
C VAL A 437 -16.56 7.84 10.87
N THR A 438 -15.31 7.68 10.44
CA THR A 438 -14.22 7.14 11.24
C THR A 438 -13.04 8.08 11.19
N GLY A 439 -11.96 7.80 11.91
CA GLY A 439 -10.76 8.62 11.78
C GLY A 439 -9.80 8.53 12.93
N HIS A 440 -8.76 9.34 12.77
CA HIS A 440 -7.90 9.74 13.86
C HIS A 440 -8.68 10.65 14.81
N VAL A 441 -8.21 10.75 16.05
CA VAL A 441 -8.66 11.82 16.95
C VAL A 441 -7.86 13.09 16.61
N PRO A 442 -8.48 14.17 16.09
CA PRO A 442 -7.75 15.36 15.68
C PRO A 442 -6.98 16.03 16.82
N GLU A 443 -5.96 16.82 16.48
CA GLU A 443 -5.23 17.60 17.48
C GLU A 443 -6.17 18.53 18.26
N GLY A 444 -6.04 18.51 19.58
CA GLY A 444 -6.90 19.27 20.49
C GLY A 444 -8.21 18.58 20.87
N MET A 445 -8.47 17.36 20.39
CA MET A 445 -9.64 16.56 20.76
C MET A 445 -9.29 15.28 21.54
N THR A 446 -10.27 14.76 22.26
CA THR A 446 -10.24 13.42 22.87
C THR A 446 -11.15 12.45 22.10
N SER A 447 -10.92 11.14 22.27
CA SER A 447 -11.79 10.06 21.80
C SER A 447 -13.23 10.23 22.29
N GLU A 448 -13.40 10.74 23.52
CA GLU A 448 -14.72 11.06 24.07
C GLU A 448 -15.44 12.17 23.28
N GLN A 449 -14.71 13.22 22.88
CA GLN A 449 -15.27 14.36 22.15
C GLN A 449 -15.64 13.99 20.72
N VAL A 450 -14.78 13.29 19.98
CA VAL A 450 -15.08 12.93 18.59
C VAL A 450 -16.30 12.00 18.48
N VAL A 451 -16.49 11.08 19.44
CA VAL A 451 -17.69 10.23 19.49
C VAL A 451 -18.94 11.06 19.77
N LYS A 452 -18.87 12.03 20.70
CA LYS A 452 -19.97 12.98 20.95
C LYS A 452 -20.28 13.84 19.73
N ASP A 453 -19.27 14.18 18.94
CA ASP A 453 -19.41 14.97 17.73
C ASP A 453 -19.77 14.13 16.50
N GLY A 454 -20.01 12.82 16.66
CA GLY A 454 -20.61 11.96 15.65
C GLY A 454 -19.69 10.98 14.95
N PHE A 455 -18.50 10.67 15.48
CA PHE A 455 -17.73 9.51 15.01
C PHE A 455 -18.49 8.21 15.27
N ASP A 456 -18.63 7.39 14.23
CA ASP A 456 -19.12 6.01 14.33
C ASP A 456 -18.00 5.03 14.71
N GLY A 457 -16.73 5.36 14.41
CA GLY A 457 -15.59 4.55 14.81
C GLY A 457 -14.28 5.32 14.93
N ILE A 458 -13.34 4.77 15.69
CA ILE A 458 -12.01 5.36 15.91
C ILE A 458 -10.97 4.44 15.27
N ASN A 459 -10.07 5.02 14.48
CA ASN A 459 -8.92 4.30 13.94
C ASN A 459 -7.71 4.43 14.87
N HIS A 460 -6.94 3.36 14.98
CA HIS A 460 -5.71 3.21 15.73
C HIS A 460 -5.88 3.26 17.24
N ILE A 461 -5.55 2.15 17.89
CA ILE A 461 -5.76 1.95 19.33
C ILE A 461 -5.05 2.94 20.22
N HIS A 462 -3.92 3.50 19.77
CA HIS A 462 -3.15 4.43 20.57
C HIS A 462 -3.93 5.70 20.96
N PHE A 463 -4.90 6.16 20.16
CA PHE A 463 -5.75 7.29 20.55
C PHE A 463 -6.67 6.93 21.71
N VAL A 464 -7.27 5.73 21.66
CA VAL A 464 -8.16 5.22 22.70
C VAL A 464 -7.37 4.94 23.98
N ALA A 465 -6.21 4.30 23.88
CA ALA A 465 -5.34 4.01 25.01
C ALA A 465 -4.83 5.30 25.67
N ARG A 466 -4.44 6.31 24.87
CA ARG A 466 -4.02 7.63 25.35
C ARG A 466 -5.07 8.24 26.28
N ASP A 467 -6.32 8.24 25.87
CA ASP A 467 -7.39 8.94 26.58
C ASP A 467 -8.01 8.12 27.72
N LEU A 468 -8.08 6.79 27.60
CA LEU A 468 -8.54 5.91 28.68
C LEU A 468 -7.55 5.85 29.84
N LEU A 469 -6.25 5.84 29.54
CA LEU A 469 -5.19 5.65 30.53
C LEU A 469 -4.46 6.95 30.88
N HIS A 470 -4.80 8.08 30.25
CA HIS A 470 -4.11 9.37 30.38
C HIS A 470 -2.61 9.26 30.06
N MET A 471 -2.27 8.56 28.97
CA MET A 471 -0.88 8.44 28.54
C MET A 471 -0.42 9.73 27.89
N GLU A 472 0.71 10.26 28.36
CA GLU A 472 1.33 11.46 27.77
C GLU A 472 2.62 11.09 27.00
N ARG A 473 2.88 11.86 25.93
CA ARG A 473 4.13 11.78 25.18
C ARG A 473 5.27 12.25 26.07
N ASN A 474 6.39 11.51 26.07
CA ASN A 474 7.60 11.82 26.85
C ASN A 474 7.40 11.89 28.39
N LYS A 475 6.32 11.30 28.91
CA LYS A 475 6.12 11.10 30.35
C LYS A 475 6.20 9.61 30.70
N PRO A 476 6.49 9.28 31.97
CA PRO A 476 6.37 7.91 32.47
C PRO A 476 4.97 7.36 32.23
N LEU A 477 4.88 6.05 31.99
CA LEU A 477 3.60 5.39 31.81
C LEU A 477 2.77 5.42 33.12
N PRO A 478 1.48 5.79 33.05
CA PRO A 478 0.59 5.80 34.21
C PRO A 478 0.27 4.37 34.68
N PRO A 479 -0.34 4.17 35.85
CA PRO A 479 -0.87 2.86 36.23
C PRO A 479 -1.84 2.32 35.16
N LEU A 480 -1.72 1.03 34.84
CA LEU A 480 -2.63 0.36 33.93
C LEU A 480 -3.96 0.05 34.66
N ASP A 481 -4.87 1.01 34.66
CA ASP A 481 -6.15 0.94 35.38
C ASP A 481 -7.31 1.45 34.52
N PHE A 482 -8.18 0.53 34.10
CA PHE A 482 -9.39 0.83 33.33
C PHE A 482 -10.63 1.07 34.21
N THR A 483 -10.48 1.10 35.53
CA THR A 483 -11.57 1.22 36.50
C THR A 483 -11.73 2.63 37.07
N THR A 484 -10.92 3.59 36.62
CA THR A 484 -11.07 4.99 37.00
C THR A 484 -12.46 5.51 36.57
N PRO A 485 -13.01 6.54 37.26
CA PRO A 485 -14.29 7.14 36.86
C PRO A 485 -14.29 7.65 35.41
N ASP A 486 -13.17 8.17 34.94
CA ASP A 486 -13.02 8.67 33.56
C ASP A 486 -12.99 7.54 32.54
N ALA A 487 -12.19 6.47 32.78
CA ALA A 487 -12.17 5.31 31.90
C ALA A 487 -13.53 4.61 31.84
N THR A 488 -14.20 4.45 32.99
CA THR A 488 -15.54 3.84 33.08
C THR A 488 -16.57 4.65 32.29
N ARG A 489 -16.54 5.99 32.40
CA ARG A 489 -17.43 6.89 31.64
C ARG A 489 -17.16 6.80 30.14
N GLN A 490 -15.91 6.85 29.71
CA GLN A 490 -15.55 6.77 28.29
C GLN A 490 -15.94 5.43 27.67
N LEU A 491 -15.68 4.31 28.35
CA LEU A 491 -16.10 2.98 27.89
C LEU A 491 -17.63 2.85 27.83
N ALA A 492 -18.35 3.47 28.76
CA ALA A 492 -19.82 3.51 28.71
C ALA A 492 -20.33 4.30 27.50
N LEU A 493 -19.71 5.45 27.20
CA LEU A 493 -20.02 6.25 26.01
C LEU A 493 -19.81 5.44 24.73
N PHE A 494 -18.67 4.75 24.59
CA PHE A 494 -18.40 3.93 23.40
C PHE A 494 -19.43 2.82 23.22
N ARG A 495 -19.92 2.21 24.31
CA ARG A 495 -20.99 1.20 24.23
C ARG A 495 -22.32 1.81 23.83
N GLU A 496 -22.69 2.95 24.41
CA GLU A 496 -23.94 3.66 24.12
C GLU A 496 -24.02 4.08 22.65
N HIS A 497 -22.89 4.52 22.09
CA HIS A 497 -22.78 4.94 20.70
C HIS A 497 -22.45 3.81 19.73
N HIS A 498 -22.29 2.57 20.21
CA HIS A 498 -21.82 1.44 19.40
C HIS A 498 -20.53 1.74 18.62
N THR A 499 -19.63 2.51 19.22
CA THR A 499 -18.39 2.96 18.57
C THR A 499 -17.56 1.77 18.11
N VAL A 500 -17.26 1.74 16.80
CA VAL A 500 -16.40 0.73 16.19
C VAL A 500 -14.95 1.06 16.47
N ILE A 501 -14.19 0.06 16.90
CA ILE A 501 -12.74 0.17 17.09
C ILE A 501 -12.06 -0.54 15.93
N ASP A 502 -11.32 0.23 15.16
CA ASP A 502 -10.37 -0.27 14.16
C ASP A 502 -8.97 -0.02 14.73
N ASP A 503 -8.41 -1.01 15.40
CA ASP A 503 -7.30 -0.82 16.35
C ASP A 503 -5.92 -0.82 15.69
N THR A 504 -5.78 -1.51 14.56
CA THR A 504 -4.53 -1.68 13.79
C THR A 504 -3.35 -2.06 14.69
N ILE A 505 -3.54 -3.00 15.62
CA ILE A 505 -2.56 -3.28 16.67
C ILE A 505 -1.25 -3.83 16.11
N VAL A 506 -1.29 -4.56 14.98
CA VAL A 506 -0.11 -5.06 14.27
C VAL A 506 0.82 -3.93 13.84
N LEU A 507 0.30 -2.78 13.41
CA LEU A 507 1.12 -1.61 13.09
C LEU A 507 1.96 -1.21 14.32
N PHE A 508 1.34 -1.16 15.50
CA PHE A 508 2.04 -0.79 16.71
C PHE A 508 3.01 -1.87 17.19
N GLU A 509 2.71 -3.16 16.97
CA GLU A 509 3.66 -4.23 17.25
C GLU A 509 4.92 -4.08 16.38
N THR A 510 4.74 -3.85 15.08
CA THR A 510 5.85 -3.65 14.14
C THR A 510 6.66 -2.38 14.45
N GLN A 511 6.03 -1.29 14.89
CA GLN A 511 6.72 -0.05 15.22
C GLN A 511 7.33 0.00 16.62
N MET A 512 6.83 -0.80 17.56
CA MET A 512 7.23 -0.76 18.98
C MET A 512 7.93 -2.04 19.44
N HIS A 513 8.36 -2.90 18.52
CA HIS A 513 9.14 -4.08 18.88
C HIS A 513 10.49 -3.71 19.52
N PRO A 514 11.00 -4.45 20.51
CA PRO A 514 12.29 -4.17 21.12
C PRO A 514 13.45 -4.32 20.12
N GLN A 515 14.49 -3.47 20.21
CA GLN A 515 15.72 -3.59 19.39
C GLN A 515 16.36 -4.99 19.37
N THR A 516 16.15 -5.79 20.40
CA THR A 516 16.67 -7.16 20.52
C THR A 516 15.86 -8.20 19.75
N THR A 517 14.72 -7.81 19.17
CA THR A 517 13.78 -8.69 18.49
C THR A 517 13.70 -8.25 17.03
N PRO A 518 14.22 -9.02 16.06
CA PRO A 518 14.08 -8.64 14.66
C PRO A 518 12.60 -8.70 14.24
N LEU A 519 12.19 -7.84 13.30
CA LEU A 519 10.82 -7.82 12.77
C LEU A 519 10.36 -9.19 12.26
N SER A 520 11.27 -9.96 11.64
CA SER A 520 11.00 -11.32 11.15
C SER A 520 10.64 -12.34 12.23
N ALA A 521 10.92 -12.06 13.51
CA ALA A 521 10.51 -12.91 14.62
C ALA A 521 9.05 -12.71 15.03
N ILE A 522 8.47 -11.53 14.77
CA ILE A 522 7.08 -11.19 15.10
C ILE A 522 6.17 -11.26 13.86
N GLU A 523 6.67 -10.90 12.69
CA GLU A 523 5.99 -11.03 11.41
C GLU A 523 6.92 -11.73 10.39
N PRO A 524 6.88 -13.07 10.29
CA PRO A 524 7.75 -13.82 9.39
C PRO A 524 7.49 -13.53 7.91
N GLY A 525 6.32 -12.98 7.56
CA GLY A 525 5.97 -12.56 6.19
C GLY A 525 6.96 -11.56 5.58
N ILE A 526 7.69 -10.79 6.40
CA ILE A 526 8.75 -9.88 5.92
C ILE A 526 9.85 -10.60 5.12
N THR A 527 10.07 -11.89 5.37
CA THR A 527 11.09 -12.69 4.66
C THR A 527 10.60 -13.21 3.31
N HIS A 528 9.30 -13.06 3.04
CA HIS A 528 8.62 -13.51 1.83
C HIS A 528 8.30 -12.36 0.87
N VAL A 529 8.32 -11.11 1.32
CA VAL A 529 8.04 -9.98 0.43
C VAL A 529 9.19 -9.71 -0.56
N ALA A 530 8.94 -8.86 -1.55
CA ALA A 530 9.97 -8.38 -2.46
C ALA A 530 11.12 -7.73 -1.66
N PRO A 531 12.41 -7.96 -2.01
CA PRO A 531 13.55 -7.42 -1.26
C PRO A 531 13.51 -5.90 -1.04
N GLU A 532 13.04 -5.14 -2.01
CA GLU A 532 12.86 -3.69 -1.94
C GLU A 532 11.82 -3.32 -0.88
N LEU A 533 10.70 -4.06 -0.83
CA LEU A 533 9.69 -3.89 0.20
C LEU A 533 10.22 -4.29 1.58
N ALA A 534 10.94 -5.42 1.66
CA ALA A 534 11.54 -5.88 2.91
C ALA A 534 12.50 -4.83 3.48
N ALA A 535 13.36 -4.26 2.64
CA ALA A 535 14.30 -3.21 3.04
C ALA A 535 13.59 -1.93 3.50
N ALA A 536 12.51 -1.52 2.83
CA ALA A 536 11.72 -0.36 3.23
C ALA A 536 10.99 -0.56 4.58
N LEU A 537 10.51 -1.79 4.83
CA LEU A 537 9.83 -2.17 6.06
C LEU A 537 10.78 -2.46 7.23
N ASP A 538 12.05 -2.74 6.97
CA ASP A 538 13.07 -3.05 7.99
C ASP A 538 13.39 -1.80 8.82
N SER A 539 12.52 -1.53 9.80
CA SER A 539 12.69 -0.49 10.80
C SER A 539 13.49 -1.06 11.97
N PRO A 540 14.48 -0.32 12.51
CA PRO A 540 15.10 -0.71 13.76
C PRO A 540 14.06 -0.75 14.87
N GLY A 541 14.19 -1.73 15.77
CA GLY A 541 13.37 -1.78 16.98
C GLY A 541 13.60 -0.56 17.88
N VAL A 542 12.75 -0.43 18.89
CA VAL A 542 12.78 0.68 19.83
C VAL A 542 13.42 0.30 21.17
N SER A 543 13.74 1.31 21.99
CA SER A 543 14.22 1.08 23.35
C SER A 543 13.22 0.28 24.18
N ALA A 544 13.69 -0.47 25.18
CA ALA A 544 12.82 -1.27 26.05
C ALA A 544 11.70 -0.45 26.73
N GLU A 545 11.97 0.81 27.08
CA GLU A 545 10.97 1.73 27.64
C GLU A 545 9.87 2.06 26.62
N ARG A 546 10.24 2.32 25.36
CA ARG A 546 9.28 2.59 24.30
C ARG A 546 8.51 1.34 23.90
N ALA A 547 9.15 0.18 23.89
CA ALA A 547 8.52 -1.10 23.60
C ALA A 547 7.42 -1.45 24.62
N LYS A 548 7.62 -1.11 25.91
CA LYS A 548 6.62 -1.29 26.97
C LYS A 548 5.30 -0.56 26.70
N ARG A 549 5.28 0.45 25.83
CA ARG A 549 4.03 1.12 25.42
C ARG A 549 3.10 0.18 24.67
N TYR A 550 3.63 -0.81 23.95
CA TYR A 550 2.82 -1.82 23.28
C TYR A 550 1.99 -2.65 24.27
N ASP A 551 2.53 -2.99 25.44
CA ASP A 551 1.80 -3.71 26.49
C ASP A 551 0.53 -2.97 26.93
N TYR A 552 0.57 -1.63 26.94
CA TYR A 552 -0.59 -0.79 27.27
C TYR A 552 -1.65 -0.85 26.17
N LEU A 553 -1.22 -0.81 24.91
CA LEU A 553 -2.12 -0.94 23.76
C LEU A 553 -2.80 -2.32 23.74
N LEU A 554 -2.04 -3.39 23.95
CA LEU A 554 -2.58 -4.75 24.03
C LEU A 554 -3.55 -4.92 25.21
N ALA A 555 -3.26 -4.30 26.36
CA ALA A 555 -4.16 -4.28 27.50
C ALA A 555 -5.44 -3.47 27.22
N THR A 556 -5.33 -2.36 26.49
CA THR A 556 -6.50 -1.60 26.02
C THR A 556 -7.35 -2.45 25.08
N LEU A 557 -6.75 -3.18 24.13
CA LEU A 557 -7.49 -4.06 23.21
C LEU A 557 -8.29 -5.12 23.98
N ARG A 558 -7.62 -5.77 24.94
CA ARG A 558 -8.25 -6.75 25.83
C ARG A 558 -9.44 -6.16 26.58
N GLU A 559 -9.31 -4.94 27.10
CA GLU A 559 -10.39 -4.28 27.82
C GLU A 559 -11.55 -3.91 26.88
N LEU A 560 -11.27 -3.36 25.69
CA LEU A 560 -12.31 -3.02 24.71
C LEU A 560 -13.10 -4.28 24.29
N HIS A 561 -12.40 -5.39 24.06
CA HIS A 561 -13.03 -6.70 23.78
C HIS A 561 -13.90 -7.17 24.96
N ARG A 562 -13.38 -7.09 26.19
CA ARG A 562 -14.14 -7.47 27.41
C ARG A 562 -15.41 -6.64 27.59
N GLN A 563 -15.42 -5.39 27.11
CA GLN A 563 -16.59 -4.52 27.13
C GLN A 563 -17.60 -4.81 26.01
N GLY A 564 -17.31 -5.75 25.10
CA GLY A 564 -18.17 -6.14 23.99
C GLY A 564 -18.29 -5.07 22.90
N LEU A 565 -17.29 -4.20 22.77
CA LEU A 565 -17.28 -3.19 21.71
C LEU A 565 -17.04 -3.85 20.34
N PRO A 566 -17.64 -3.34 19.25
CA PRO A 566 -17.34 -3.81 17.90
C PRO A 566 -15.87 -3.54 17.56
N ILE A 567 -15.11 -4.58 17.27
CA ILE A 567 -13.70 -4.49 16.86
C ILE A 567 -13.57 -5.08 15.45
N VAL A 568 -12.87 -4.39 14.56
CA VAL A 568 -12.60 -4.83 13.18
C VAL A 568 -11.10 -4.92 12.93
N ALA A 569 -10.67 -5.99 12.26
CA ALA A 569 -9.27 -6.21 11.93
C ALA A 569 -8.83 -5.34 10.75
N GLY A 570 -7.74 -4.60 10.93
CA GLY A 570 -7.13 -3.76 9.91
C GLY A 570 -5.63 -3.64 10.12
N THR A 571 -4.84 -3.45 9.06
CA THR A 571 -3.36 -3.55 9.18
C THR A 571 -2.61 -2.24 9.06
N ASP A 572 -3.26 -1.21 8.52
CA ASP A 572 -2.61 0.00 8.01
C ASP A 572 -1.48 -0.39 7.03
N GLN A 573 -0.40 0.39 6.96
CA GLN A 573 0.80 0.15 6.17
C GLN A 573 1.83 -0.75 6.88
N ALA A 574 1.37 -1.83 7.53
CA ALA A 574 2.23 -2.91 7.99
C ALA A 574 2.73 -3.74 6.78
N ILE A 575 2.62 -5.07 6.79
CA ILE A 575 3.01 -5.90 5.64
C ILE A 575 1.76 -6.25 4.84
N PRO A 576 1.61 -5.76 3.58
CA PRO A 576 0.43 -6.02 2.76
C PRO A 576 0.13 -7.51 2.65
N GLY A 577 -1.14 -7.87 2.84
CA GLY A 577 -1.62 -9.26 2.82
C GLY A 577 -1.23 -10.09 4.04
N TYR A 578 0.02 -10.06 4.50
CA TYR A 578 0.49 -10.90 5.60
C TYR A 578 -0.02 -10.43 6.97
N SER A 579 -0.01 -9.12 7.22
CA SER A 579 -0.24 -8.58 8.57
C SER A 579 -1.67 -8.74 9.07
N LEU A 580 -2.66 -9.01 8.20
CA LEU A 580 -4.01 -9.29 8.68
C LEU A 580 -4.03 -10.58 9.50
N HIS A 581 -3.27 -11.60 9.09
CA HIS A 581 -3.16 -12.83 9.86
C HIS A 581 -2.50 -12.58 11.22
N ARG A 582 -1.49 -11.70 11.28
CA ARG A 582 -0.87 -11.30 12.54
C ARG A 582 -1.81 -10.52 13.44
N GLU A 583 -2.63 -9.63 12.88
CA GLU A 583 -3.68 -8.92 13.60
C GLU A 583 -4.59 -9.93 14.33
N LEU A 584 -5.04 -10.98 13.64
CA LEU A 584 -5.86 -12.05 14.22
C LEU A 584 -5.14 -12.85 15.32
N GLU A 585 -3.83 -13.10 15.14
CA GLU A 585 -3.01 -13.74 16.17
C GLU A 585 -2.91 -12.87 17.43
N ILE A 586 -2.74 -11.55 17.27
CA ILE A 586 -2.70 -10.60 18.38
C ILE A 586 -4.06 -10.53 19.09
N TYR A 587 -5.19 -10.64 18.36
CA TYR A 587 -6.51 -10.71 18.98
C TYR A 587 -6.65 -11.91 19.92
N VAL A 588 -6.17 -13.08 19.50
CA VAL A 588 -6.16 -14.26 20.39
C VAL A 588 -5.24 -14.04 21.60
N GLN A 589 -4.09 -13.37 21.44
CA GLN A 589 -3.23 -12.95 22.57
C GLN A 589 -3.93 -11.94 23.50
N ALA A 590 -4.80 -11.08 22.95
CA ALA A 590 -5.62 -10.14 23.69
C ALA A 590 -6.79 -10.83 24.44
N GLY A 591 -7.12 -12.08 24.11
CA GLY A 591 -8.13 -12.89 24.80
C GLY A 591 -9.40 -13.14 23.99
N PHE A 592 -9.37 -12.91 22.69
CA PHE A 592 -10.41 -13.37 21.77
C PHE A 592 -10.33 -14.89 21.63
N THR A 593 -11.47 -15.54 21.44
CA THR A 593 -11.49 -16.88 20.87
C THR A 593 -11.07 -16.82 19.39
N PRO A 594 -10.54 -17.91 18.81
CA PRO A 594 -10.24 -17.96 17.38
C PRO A 594 -11.45 -17.64 16.49
N MET A 595 -12.66 -18.01 16.90
CA MET A 595 -13.90 -17.65 16.19
C MET A 595 -14.14 -16.13 16.22
N GLU A 596 -14.01 -15.48 17.38
CA GLU A 596 -14.18 -14.02 17.50
C GLU A 596 -13.15 -13.28 16.65
N ALA A 597 -11.89 -13.74 16.64
CA ALA A 597 -10.85 -13.19 15.78
C ALA A 597 -11.22 -13.32 14.29
N LEU A 598 -11.64 -14.51 13.83
CA LEU A 598 -12.13 -14.69 12.45
C LEU A 598 -13.32 -13.78 12.12
N MET A 599 -14.26 -13.61 13.04
CA MET A 599 -15.43 -12.74 12.85
C MET A 599 -15.04 -11.27 12.72
N ALA A 600 -14.00 -10.82 13.43
CA ALA A 600 -13.48 -9.46 13.33
C ALA A 600 -12.90 -9.12 11.93
N ALA A 601 -12.54 -10.14 11.14
CA ALA A 601 -12.12 -10.01 9.74
C ALA A 601 -13.16 -10.56 8.73
N THR A 602 -14.40 -10.86 9.15
CA THR A 602 -15.43 -11.40 8.24
C THR A 602 -16.82 -10.78 8.49
N SER A 603 -17.57 -11.29 9.46
CA SER A 603 -18.97 -10.90 9.65
C SER A 603 -19.16 -9.59 10.42
N VAL A 604 -18.23 -9.24 11.33
CA VAL A 604 -18.23 -7.94 12.01
C VAL A 604 -18.03 -6.79 11.01
N PRO A 605 -16.99 -6.77 10.15
CA PRO A 605 -16.80 -5.68 9.21
C PRO A 605 -17.91 -5.57 8.17
N ALA A 606 -18.45 -6.70 7.68
CA ALA A 606 -19.61 -6.69 6.80
C ALA A 606 -20.82 -6.00 7.45
N ARG A 607 -21.10 -6.27 8.73
CA ARG A 607 -22.17 -5.59 9.49
C ARG A 607 -21.89 -4.11 9.71
N VAL A 608 -20.66 -3.75 10.11
CA VAL A 608 -20.24 -2.36 10.32
C VAL A 608 -20.42 -1.53 9.05
N MET A 609 -20.17 -2.12 7.88
CA MET A 609 -20.28 -1.44 6.58
C MET A 609 -21.67 -1.55 5.92
N GLY A 610 -22.66 -2.15 6.61
CA GLY A 610 -24.02 -2.35 6.10
C GLY A 610 -24.09 -3.29 4.89
N LEU A 611 -23.24 -4.32 4.88
CA LEU A 611 -23.06 -5.32 3.83
C LEU A 611 -23.29 -6.75 4.33
N GLU A 612 -23.79 -6.92 5.54
CA GLU A 612 -24.04 -8.21 6.17
C GLU A 612 -25.06 -9.05 5.41
N ASN A 613 -25.95 -8.47 4.60
CA ASN A 613 -26.90 -9.23 3.79
C ASN A 613 -26.29 -9.73 2.46
N GLU A 614 -25.08 -9.29 2.11
CA GLU A 614 -24.43 -9.59 0.84
C GLU A 614 -23.17 -10.44 1.02
N VAL A 615 -22.41 -10.24 2.10
CA VAL A 615 -21.06 -10.80 2.32
C VAL A 615 -20.76 -11.00 3.83
N GLY A 616 -19.59 -11.55 4.15
CA GLY A 616 -19.07 -11.70 5.52
C GLY A 616 -19.47 -13.00 6.23
N THR A 617 -20.40 -13.78 5.66
CA THR A 617 -20.70 -15.16 6.12
C THR A 617 -20.98 -16.07 4.94
N LEU A 618 -20.80 -17.37 5.12
CA LEU A 618 -21.13 -18.38 4.12
C LEU A 618 -22.56 -18.89 4.31
N THR A 619 -23.53 -18.09 3.89
CA THR A 619 -24.96 -18.44 3.97
C THR A 619 -25.65 -18.30 2.61
N VAL A 620 -26.69 -19.09 2.38
CA VAL A 620 -27.43 -19.11 1.11
C VAL A 620 -27.95 -17.70 0.76
N GLY A 621 -27.78 -17.31 -0.51
CA GLY A 621 -28.16 -16.01 -1.06
C GLY A 621 -27.02 -14.99 -1.11
N LYS A 622 -26.03 -15.11 -0.22
CA LYS A 622 -24.86 -14.21 -0.17
C LYS A 622 -23.88 -14.50 -1.29
N ARG A 623 -23.00 -13.53 -1.56
CA ARG A 623 -21.90 -13.70 -2.50
C ARG A 623 -20.91 -14.74 -1.98
N ALA A 624 -20.42 -15.56 -2.89
CA ALA A 624 -19.50 -16.66 -2.62
C ALA A 624 -18.04 -16.15 -2.58
N ASP A 625 -17.75 -15.29 -1.60
CA ASP A 625 -16.40 -14.86 -1.25
C ASP A 625 -15.91 -15.81 -0.12
N MET A 626 -14.93 -16.68 -0.41
CA MET A 626 -14.54 -17.81 0.46
C MET A 626 -13.01 -18.00 0.49
N VAL A 627 -12.49 -18.58 1.57
CA VAL A 627 -11.11 -19.05 1.65
C VAL A 627 -11.10 -20.51 2.08
N LEU A 628 -10.33 -21.34 1.38
CA LEU A 628 -10.10 -22.74 1.72
C LEU A 628 -8.73 -22.86 2.37
N LEU A 629 -8.67 -23.36 3.61
CA LEU A 629 -7.47 -23.51 4.41
C LEU A 629 -7.06 -24.97 4.56
N ASP A 630 -5.75 -25.22 4.58
CA ASP A 630 -5.16 -26.55 4.77
C ASP A 630 -5.15 -27.03 6.23
N ALA A 631 -5.53 -26.19 7.18
CA ALA A 631 -5.53 -26.51 8.60
C ALA A 631 -6.61 -25.73 9.37
N ASP A 632 -6.95 -26.22 10.57
CA ASP A 632 -8.06 -25.72 11.37
C ASP A 632 -7.73 -24.37 12.03
N PRO A 633 -8.37 -23.26 11.62
CA PRO A 633 -8.12 -21.95 12.25
C PRO A 633 -8.74 -21.85 13.64
N LEU A 634 -9.68 -22.72 14.02
CA LEU A 634 -10.28 -22.74 15.36
C LEU A 634 -9.44 -23.51 16.38
N ALA A 635 -8.60 -24.44 15.91
CA ALA A 635 -7.60 -25.11 16.74
C ALA A 635 -6.39 -24.21 17.00
N ASP A 636 -5.96 -23.45 15.98
CA ASP A 636 -4.90 -22.46 16.07
C ASP A 636 -5.09 -21.38 14.99
N ILE A 637 -5.25 -20.12 15.40
CA ILE A 637 -5.52 -19.00 14.51
C ILE A 637 -4.39 -18.74 13.49
N HIS A 638 -3.16 -19.18 13.78
CA HIS A 638 -2.04 -19.11 12.83
C HIS A 638 -2.32 -19.91 11.55
N ASN A 639 -3.21 -20.89 11.59
CA ASN A 639 -3.61 -21.68 10.43
C ASN A 639 -4.35 -20.86 9.36
N THR A 640 -4.79 -19.63 9.67
CA THR A 640 -5.33 -18.71 8.65
C THR A 640 -4.31 -18.35 7.57
N ARG A 641 -3.00 -18.48 7.84
CA ARG A 641 -1.92 -18.31 6.85
C ARG A 641 -1.83 -19.46 5.84
N ARG A 642 -2.42 -20.62 6.13
CA ARG A 642 -2.27 -21.86 5.33
C ARG A 642 -3.34 -21.95 4.26
N ILE A 643 -3.32 -20.99 3.35
CA ILE A 643 -4.35 -20.83 2.32
C ILE A 643 -4.08 -21.81 1.18
N ALA A 644 -5.06 -22.67 0.92
CA ALA A 644 -5.07 -23.54 -0.24
C ALA A 644 -5.59 -22.78 -1.46
N LYS A 645 -6.72 -22.07 -1.31
CA LYS A 645 -7.39 -21.32 -2.37
C LYS A 645 -8.16 -20.12 -1.83
N THR A 646 -8.21 -19.06 -2.62
CA THR A 646 -9.10 -17.91 -2.41
C THR A 646 -10.16 -17.92 -3.51
N ILE A 647 -11.43 -17.78 -3.14
CA ILE A 647 -12.54 -17.80 -4.09
C ILE A 647 -13.27 -16.47 -3.99
N GLU A 648 -13.36 -15.74 -5.08
CA GLU A 648 -14.03 -14.44 -5.16
C GLU A 648 -15.11 -14.48 -6.23
N ALA A 649 -16.39 -14.52 -5.82
CA ALA A 649 -17.54 -14.64 -6.72
C ALA A 649 -17.40 -15.69 -7.85
N GLY A 650 -16.72 -16.80 -7.60
CA GLY A 650 -16.51 -17.89 -8.57
C GLY A 650 -15.21 -17.84 -9.37
N ALA A 651 -14.38 -16.82 -9.19
CA ALA A 651 -12.97 -16.88 -9.58
C ALA A 651 -12.19 -17.62 -8.49
N VAL A 652 -11.46 -18.69 -8.86
CA VAL A 652 -10.77 -19.59 -7.92
C VAL A 652 -9.26 -19.42 -8.05
N TYR A 653 -8.65 -18.73 -7.10
CA TYR A 653 -7.23 -18.36 -7.11
C TYR A 653 -6.36 -19.33 -6.31
N ASP A 654 -5.22 -19.70 -6.90
CA ASP A 654 -4.11 -20.32 -6.20
C ASP A 654 -3.16 -19.22 -5.67
N PRO A 655 -2.73 -19.24 -4.39
CA PRO A 655 -1.87 -18.19 -3.84
C PRO A 655 -0.48 -18.10 -4.49
N VAL A 656 0.13 -19.24 -4.83
CA VAL A 656 1.53 -19.31 -5.31
C VAL A 656 1.78 -18.47 -6.56
N PRO A 657 0.97 -18.55 -7.64
CA PRO A 657 1.11 -17.67 -8.80
C PRO A 657 0.92 -16.18 -8.47
N LEU A 658 -0.01 -15.86 -7.57
CA LEU A 658 -0.27 -14.47 -7.17
C LEU A 658 0.93 -13.87 -6.43
N TRP A 659 1.52 -14.60 -5.47
CA TRP A 659 2.74 -14.17 -4.79
C TRP A 659 3.87 -13.88 -5.77
N ARG A 660 4.11 -14.82 -6.69
CA ARG A 660 5.19 -14.68 -7.68
C ARG A 660 4.96 -13.51 -8.64
N SER A 661 3.71 -13.17 -8.95
CA SER A 661 3.38 -12.09 -9.89
C SER A 661 3.85 -10.70 -9.44
N VAL A 662 4.16 -10.55 -8.14
CA VAL A 662 4.58 -9.27 -7.53
C VAL A 662 5.94 -9.38 -6.83
N GLY A 663 6.71 -10.42 -7.15
CA GLY A 663 8.05 -10.63 -6.59
C GLY A 663 8.09 -11.24 -5.19
N PHE A 664 6.96 -11.72 -4.66
CA PHE A 664 6.91 -12.37 -3.36
C PHE A 664 7.24 -13.87 -3.47
N ARG A 665 7.79 -14.41 -2.39
CA ARG A 665 8.15 -15.83 -2.23
C ARG A 665 6.97 -16.57 -1.56
N PRO A 666 6.42 -17.61 -2.19
CA PRO A 666 5.30 -18.36 -1.64
C PRO A 666 5.58 -19.07 -0.32
#